data_AF-A0A921RFL5-F1
#
_entry.id   AF-A0A921RFL5-F1
#
_cell.length_a   1.000
_cell.length_b   1.000
_cell.length_c   1.000
_cell.angle_alpha   90.00
_cell.angle_beta   90.00
_cell.angle_gamma   90.00
#
_symmetry.space_group_name_H-M   'P 1'
#
loop_
_entity.id
_entity.type
_entity.pdbx_description
1 polymer ?
#
loop_
_entity_poly.entity_id
_entity_poly.type
_entity_poly.pdbx_seq_one_letter_code
_entity_poly.pdbx_strand_id
1 'polypeptide(L)'
;MRGAILLVSVVLLLNSPVGLCGCFKRIFSFGDSIIDTGNFASTVSSTPIKELPYGMTYFNRPTGRVSDGRVIIDFYAQALGLPLVPPSIPEEGTSPFPTGANFAVFAATGLSPDYYKTNYNFTMPSASHLDLQLQSFKTVLARIAPGDATKSVLGESLVVLGEIGGNDYNFWFFSRNSRDTPSQYMPEVVGHIGAAVQEVINLGAKTVLVPGNFPIGCVPQYLAMFQSTTSSDYDQYGCLVWFNEFSKKHNQLLQQEVARLRSQNPGVQIIFADYFGAALQFVQNPQNYGIDDPLVACCGGDGRYHTSKGCDKDAKVWGNPGAFASWDGIHMTDKAYSIIADGVINGPYKRIFSFGDSLIDTGNYARSGPIMEYPYGMTYFHHPTGRISDGRVVIDFYAQAFQLPLIPPNLPQKDTGLFPTGANFAVSGSMAMPPEYFRRWNHDVSWACCLGVQMGWFKEMMQRIAPWDDAKRQILSESLIVLGEIGGNDYNFWFAARRPREQANQFIPDIVATIGSAARELIGMGAKAIMIPNNFPIGCVPAYLSGYKSNNRADYDEYGCLRWFNDFSQRHNQALRGEVSRLRAQHPNVKLIYADYYGAAMEFIKDPHRFGIDDPMAACCGGDDQPYHVSRPCNRMAKLWGNPSGFASWDGMHMTEKAYDVISHGVLNGPFADPPLLRSC
;
A
#
# COMPACT_ATOMS: atom_id res chain seq x y z
N MET A 1 -35.68 -6.48 -63.60
CA MET A 1 -34.34 -6.81 -63.07
C MET A 1 -33.69 -5.50 -62.60
N ARG A 2 -33.79 -5.21 -61.30
CA ARG A 2 -33.18 -4.03 -60.66
C ARG A 2 -32.16 -4.57 -59.66
N GLY A 3 -30.87 -4.28 -59.91
CA GLY A 3 -29.76 -4.71 -59.08
C GLY A 3 -29.70 -3.89 -57.80
N ALA A 4 -29.64 -4.57 -56.66
CA ALA A 4 -29.46 -3.97 -55.35
C ALA A 4 -27.98 -3.66 -55.12
N ILE A 5 -27.67 -2.40 -54.84
CA ILE A 5 -26.35 -1.92 -54.46
C ILE A 5 -26.14 -2.29 -52.99
N LEU A 6 -25.19 -3.19 -52.73
CA LEU A 6 -24.77 -3.58 -51.39
C LEU A 6 -23.85 -2.49 -50.83
N LEU A 7 -24.36 -1.66 -49.92
CA LEU A 7 -23.56 -0.72 -49.14
C LEU A 7 -22.80 -1.51 -48.07
N VAL A 8 -21.52 -1.77 -48.30
CA VAL A 8 -20.59 -2.27 -47.30
C VAL A 8 -20.20 -1.09 -46.41
N SER A 9 -20.86 -0.96 -45.27
CA SER A 9 -20.43 -0.07 -44.20
C SER A 9 -19.13 -0.61 -43.59
N VAL A 10 -18.00 -0.07 -44.03
CA VAL A 10 -16.72 -0.23 -43.34
C VAL A 10 -16.83 0.49 -41.99
N VAL A 11 -17.16 -0.25 -40.94
CA VAL A 11 -17.02 0.22 -39.56
C VAL A 11 -15.52 0.27 -39.28
N LEU A 12 -14.94 1.46 -39.45
CA LEU A 12 -13.66 1.81 -38.86
C LEU A 12 -13.81 1.69 -37.34
N LEU A 13 -13.36 0.57 -36.79
CA LEU A 13 -13.13 0.39 -35.36
C LEU A 13 -12.02 1.38 -34.95
N LEU A 14 -12.43 2.61 -34.62
CA LEU A 14 -11.63 3.50 -33.80
C LEU A 14 -11.57 2.86 -32.41
N ASN A 15 -10.55 2.01 -32.21
CA ASN A 15 -10.04 1.71 -30.89
C ASN A 15 -9.54 3.04 -30.30
N SER A 16 -10.43 3.79 -29.67
CA SER A 16 -10.04 4.80 -28.71
C SER A 16 -9.56 4.04 -27.48
N PRO A 17 -8.26 4.01 -27.16
CA PRO A 17 -7.87 3.58 -25.83
C PRO A 17 -8.55 4.54 -24.86
N VAL A 18 -9.32 4.01 -23.93
CA VAL A 18 -9.76 4.77 -22.75
C VAL A 18 -8.49 5.02 -21.93
N GLY A 19 -7.72 6.01 -22.37
CA GLY A 19 -6.48 6.41 -21.75
C GLY A 19 -6.76 7.03 -20.39
N LEU A 20 -5.85 6.81 -19.44
CA LEU A 20 -5.70 7.73 -18.32
C LEU A 20 -5.72 9.16 -18.89
N CYS A 21 -6.56 10.01 -18.32
CA CYS A 21 -6.66 11.41 -18.71
C CYS A 21 -5.29 12.08 -18.49
N GLY A 22 -4.50 12.21 -19.57
CA GLY A 22 -3.25 12.97 -19.74
C GLY A 22 -2.26 12.96 -18.56
N CYS A 23 -1.34 12.00 -18.48
CA CYS A 23 -0.47 11.86 -17.30
C CYS A 23 1.02 12.10 -17.62
N PHE A 24 1.48 13.32 -17.33
CA PHE A 24 2.88 13.81 -17.41
C PHE A 24 3.48 14.02 -18.81
N LYS A 25 4.04 15.22 -19.04
CA LYS A 25 4.83 15.53 -20.25
C LYS A 25 6.33 15.35 -20.03
N ARG A 26 6.77 15.29 -18.77
CA ARG A 26 8.17 15.32 -18.37
C ARG A 26 8.41 14.51 -17.10
N ILE A 27 9.64 14.04 -16.96
CA ILE A 27 10.17 13.51 -15.71
C ILE A 27 11.39 14.34 -15.31
N PHE A 28 11.36 14.89 -14.09
CA PHE A 28 12.56 15.43 -13.45
C PHE A 28 12.93 14.54 -12.29
N SER A 29 14.19 14.11 -12.20
CA SER A 29 14.60 13.15 -11.17
C SER A 29 15.89 13.54 -10.48
N PHE A 30 16.01 13.14 -9.22
CA PHE A 30 17.16 13.35 -8.32
C PHE A 30 17.44 12.04 -7.61
N GLY A 31 18.69 11.72 -7.32
CA GLY A 31 19.01 10.45 -6.70
C GLY A 31 20.46 10.06 -6.86
N ASP A 32 20.71 8.77 -6.82
CA ASP A 32 22.04 8.21 -6.86
C ASP A 32 22.23 7.25 -8.05
N SER A 33 23.11 6.25 -7.90
CA SER A 33 23.40 5.25 -8.93
C SER A 33 22.21 4.40 -9.35
N ILE A 34 21.18 4.26 -8.50
CA ILE A 34 19.98 3.46 -8.80
C ILE A 34 19.16 4.06 -9.95
N ILE A 35 19.24 5.37 -10.13
CA ILE A 35 18.55 6.07 -11.22
C ILE A 35 19.47 6.91 -12.10
N ASP A 36 20.79 7.00 -11.87
CA ASP A 36 21.70 7.76 -12.72
C ASP A 36 21.65 7.25 -14.19
N THR A 37 21.31 8.15 -15.11
CA THR A 37 21.20 7.86 -16.55
C THR A 37 22.44 8.27 -17.35
N GLY A 38 23.54 8.62 -16.69
CA GLY A 38 24.86 8.85 -17.28
C GLY A 38 25.55 10.13 -16.83
N ASN A 39 25.05 10.82 -15.80
CA ASN A 39 25.66 12.03 -15.26
C ASN A 39 27.07 11.74 -14.74
N PHE A 40 27.25 10.74 -13.89
CA PHE A 40 28.57 10.38 -13.38
C PHE A 40 29.54 9.98 -14.49
N ALA A 41 29.11 9.15 -15.44
CA ALA A 41 29.94 8.70 -16.56
C ALA A 41 30.42 9.86 -17.46
N SER A 42 29.70 10.99 -17.47
CA SER A 42 30.07 12.19 -18.22
C SER A 42 31.12 13.05 -17.53
N THR A 43 31.24 12.98 -16.19
CA THR A 43 32.15 13.82 -15.40
C THR A 43 33.51 13.16 -15.19
N VAL A 44 33.62 11.85 -15.40
CA VAL A 44 34.86 11.09 -15.22
C VAL A 44 35.46 10.63 -16.55
N SER A 45 36.80 10.68 -16.64
CA SER A 45 37.54 10.24 -17.83
C SER A 45 37.42 8.72 -18.05
N SER A 46 37.66 7.94 -16.99
CA SER A 46 37.69 6.47 -17.00
C SER A 46 36.87 5.90 -15.85
N THR A 47 36.00 4.92 -16.15
CA THR A 47 35.25 4.12 -15.17
C THR A 47 34.74 2.84 -15.85
N PRO A 48 34.65 1.70 -15.14
CA PRO A 48 34.05 0.48 -15.69
C PRO A 48 32.63 0.67 -16.25
N ILE A 49 31.88 1.64 -15.73
CA ILE A 49 30.49 1.94 -16.17
C ILE A 49 30.47 2.44 -17.65
N LYS A 50 31.60 2.93 -18.17
CA LYS A 50 31.77 3.35 -19.57
C LYS A 50 32.23 2.22 -20.50
N GLU A 51 32.32 0.99 -19.99
CA GLU A 51 32.79 -0.17 -20.72
C GLU A 51 31.73 -1.29 -20.69
N LEU A 52 31.82 -2.23 -21.63
CA LEU A 52 31.10 -3.50 -21.49
C LEU A 52 31.63 -4.21 -20.23
N PRO A 53 30.78 -4.95 -19.49
CA PRO A 53 29.45 -5.42 -19.90
C PRO A 53 28.26 -4.50 -19.56
N TYR A 54 28.46 -3.27 -19.06
CA TYR A 54 27.34 -2.37 -18.77
C TYR A 54 26.53 -2.03 -20.03
N GLY A 55 25.19 -2.04 -19.89
CA GLY A 55 24.26 -1.77 -20.99
C GLY A 55 24.14 -2.86 -22.06
N MET A 56 24.73 -4.03 -21.86
CA MET A 56 24.73 -5.13 -22.85
C MET A 56 23.35 -5.69 -23.22
N THR A 57 22.37 -5.68 -22.31
CA THR A 57 21.06 -6.32 -22.49
C THR A 57 20.09 -5.46 -23.31
N TYR A 58 19.97 -4.17 -22.98
CA TYR A 58 18.99 -3.29 -23.62
C TYR A 58 19.63 -2.36 -24.67
N PHE A 59 20.76 -1.73 -24.34
CA PHE A 59 21.37 -0.72 -25.20
C PHE A 59 22.41 -1.30 -26.17
N ASN A 60 22.91 -2.51 -25.90
CA ASN A 60 24.04 -3.13 -26.59
C ASN A 60 25.32 -2.27 -26.57
N ARG A 61 25.43 -1.36 -25.61
CA ARG A 61 26.58 -0.48 -25.35
C ARG A 61 26.47 0.16 -23.96
N PRO A 62 27.59 0.56 -23.34
CA PRO A 62 27.55 1.34 -22.11
C PRO A 62 26.91 2.72 -22.36
N THR A 63 26.05 3.15 -21.44
CA THR A 63 25.39 4.47 -21.48
C THR A 63 25.67 5.33 -20.25
N GLY A 64 26.40 4.80 -19.27
CA GLY A 64 26.57 5.43 -17.96
C GLY A 64 25.58 4.96 -16.89
N ARG A 65 24.58 4.15 -17.26
CA ARG A 65 23.66 3.46 -16.34
C ARG A 65 24.35 2.28 -15.67
N VAL A 66 24.18 2.14 -14.35
CA VAL A 66 24.83 1.07 -13.57
C VAL A 66 23.96 -0.18 -13.52
N SER A 67 23.78 -0.78 -14.69
CA SER A 67 22.97 -1.97 -14.95
C SER A 67 23.47 -2.65 -16.23
N ASP A 68 23.08 -3.90 -16.47
CA ASP A 68 23.22 -4.55 -17.77
C ASP A 68 22.30 -3.91 -18.83
N GLY A 69 21.35 -3.06 -18.44
CA GLY A 69 20.46 -2.36 -19.37
C GLY A 69 19.95 -1.05 -18.80
N ARG A 70 18.62 -0.94 -18.69
CA ARG A 70 17.93 0.21 -18.11
C ARG A 70 18.07 0.23 -16.59
N VAL A 71 17.90 1.42 -16.03
CA VAL A 71 17.72 1.65 -14.59
C VAL A 71 16.26 2.03 -14.30
N ILE A 72 15.83 2.02 -13.05
CA ILE A 72 14.39 2.05 -12.70
C ILE A 72 13.61 3.25 -13.28
N ILE A 73 14.24 4.43 -13.41
CA ILE A 73 13.60 5.63 -13.99
C ILE A 73 13.24 5.49 -15.48
N ASP A 74 13.96 4.63 -16.22
CA ASP A 74 13.67 4.37 -17.63
C ASP A 74 12.34 3.63 -17.80
N PHE A 75 12.03 2.72 -16.87
CA PHE A 75 10.78 1.98 -16.88
C PHE A 75 9.59 2.89 -16.56
N TYR A 76 9.76 3.87 -15.67
CA TYR A 76 8.75 4.91 -15.44
C TYR A 76 8.50 5.74 -16.70
N ALA A 77 9.57 6.17 -17.38
CA ALA A 77 9.44 6.90 -18.65
C ALA A 77 8.65 6.09 -19.68
N GLN A 78 8.99 4.82 -19.86
CA GLN A 78 8.31 3.94 -20.82
C GLN A 78 6.85 3.70 -20.45
N ALA A 79 6.54 3.47 -19.18
CA ALA A 79 5.16 3.28 -18.71
C ALA A 79 4.29 4.52 -18.95
N LEU A 80 4.89 5.71 -18.92
CA LEU A 80 4.23 6.99 -19.21
C LEU A 80 4.23 7.35 -20.71
N GLY A 81 4.78 6.50 -21.58
CA GLY A 81 4.91 6.78 -23.01
C GLY A 81 5.91 7.90 -23.34
N LEU A 82 6.84 8.20 -22.43
CA LEU A 82 7.89 9.20 -22.61
C LEU A 82 9.20 8.56 -23.12
N PRO A 83 10.05 9.33 -23.82
CA PRO A 83 11.43 8.92 -24.10
C PRO A 83 12.22 8.69 -22.80
N LEU A 84 13.26 7.87 -22.87
CA LEU A 84 14.16 7.64 -21.73
C LEU A 84 14.78 8.96 -21.24
N VAL A 85 14.88 9.10 -19.92
CA VAL A 85 15.25 10.37 -19.28
C VAL A 85 16.74 10.67 -19.50
N PRO A 86 17.10 11.79 -20.16
CA PRO A 86 18.50 12.12 -20.42
C PRO A 86 19.22 12.60 -19.14
N PRO A 87 20.54 12.36 -19.02
CA PRO A 87 21.35 12.96 -17.96
C PRO A 87 21.40 14.50 -18.14
N SER A 88 21.31 15.25 -17.04
CA SER A 88 21.31 16.71 -17.08
C SER A 88 22.69 17.31 -17.34
N ILE A 89 23.76 16.77 -16.74
CA ILE A 89 25.09 17.37 -16.72
C ILE A 89 25.68 17.62 -18.13
N PRO A 90 25.66 16.64 -19.08
CA PRO A 90 26.28 16.84 -20.39
C PRO A 90 25.69 17.99 -21.20
N GLU A 91 24.40 18.29 -20.98
CA GLU A 91 23.65 19.30 -21.72
C GLU A 91 23.06 20.38 -20.80
N GLU A 92 23.59 20.52 -19.58
CA GLU A 92 23.05 21.41 -18.55
C GLU A 92 23.00 22.85 -19.05
N GLY A 93 23.98 23.26 -19.87
CA GLY A 93 24.11 24.60 -20.45
C GLY A 93 23.44 24.82 -21.81
N THR A 94 22.95 23.78 -22.48
CA THR A 94 22.46 23.89 -23.87
C THR A 94 21.05 23.32 -24.13
N SER A 95 20.60 22.29 -23.41
CA SER A 95 19.39 21.54 -23.78
C SER A 95 18.08 22.12 -23.23
N PRO A 96 17.00 22.17 -24.02
CA PRO A 96 15.69 22.62 -23.53
C PRO A 96 14.96 21.57 -22.68
N PHE A 97 15.46 20.33 -22.59
CA PHE A 97 14.87 19.22 -21.84
C PHE A 97 13.34 19.10 -22.00
N PRO A 98 12.84 18.94 -23.24
CA PRO A 98 11.40 19.02 -23.53
C PRO A 98 10.59 17.93 -22.83
N THR A 99 11.20 16.78 -22.52
CA THR A 99 10.64 15.64 -21.80
C THR A 99 11.23 15.46 -20.40
N GLY A 100 11.91 16.49 -19.89
CA GLY A 100 12.57 16.48 -18.58
C GLY A 100 14.03 16.02 -18.62
N ALA A 101 14.65 15.92 -17.44
CA ALA A 101 16.06 15.62 -17.26
C ALA A 101 16.30 14.92 -15.91
N ASN A 102 17.36 14.12 -15.86
CA ASN A 102 17.78 13.43 -14.66
C ASN A 102 19.00 14.11 -14.05
N PHE A 103 18.91 14.48 -12.77
CA PHE A 103 19.95 15.12 -11.96
C PHE A 103 20.63 14.14 -11.00
N ALA A 104 20.21 12.87 -10.97
CA ALA A 104 20.83 11.85 -10.15
C ALA A 104 22.29 11.60 -10.56
N VAL A 105 23.15 11.34 -9.58
CA VAL A 105 24.58 11.10 -9.81
C VAL A 105 25.01 9.90 -8.99
N PHE A 106 25.74 8.96 -9.61
CA PHE A 106 26.37 7.83 -8.92
C PHE A 106 26.99 8.24 -7.57
N ALA A 107 26.79 7.41 -6.55
CA ALA A 107 27.35 7.60 -5.21
C ALA A 107 26.87 8.88 -4.47
N ALA A 108 25.82 9.56 -4.94
CA ALA A 108 25.30 10.74 -4.26
C ALA A 108 24.68 10.39 -2.90
N THR A 109 24.90 11.26 -1.91
CA THR A 109 24.28 11.20 -0.57
C THR A 109 23.09 12.16 -0.48
N GLY A 110 22.18 11.90 0.46
CA GLY A 110 21.12 12.84 0.84
C GLY A 110 21.72 14.08 1.49
N LEU A 111 22.52 13.89 2.55
CA LEU A 111 23.21 14.96 3.25
C LEU A 111 24.55 15.32 2.59
N SER A 112 25.01 16.56 2.80
CA SER A 112 26.34 16.99 2.36
C SER A 112 27.47 16.19 3.05
N PRO A 113 28.57 15.86 2.35
CA PRO A 113 29.78 15.28 2.94
C PRO A 113 30.30 16.01 4.19
N ASP A 114 30.13 17.33 4.26
CA ASP A 114 30.59 18.15 5.40
C ASP A 114 29.84 17.82 6.69
N TYR A 115 28.58 17.37 6.61
CA TYR A 115 27.81 16.91 7.76
C TYR A 115 28.51 15.73 8.45
N TYR A 116 28.94 14.73 7.66
CA TYR A 116 29.63 13.54 8.17
C TYR A 116 31.02 13.86 8.70
N LYS A 117 31.73 14.76 8.02
CA LYS A 117 33.05 15.18 8.46
C LYS A 117 32.99 15.90 9.80
N THR A 118 31.99 16.76 9.99
CA THR A 118 31.82 17.58 11.20
C THR A 118 31.29 16.78 12.37
N ASN A 119 30.23 15.99 12.17
CA ASN A 119 29.52 15.33 13.27
C ASN A 119 30.10 13.94 13.63
N TYR A 120 30.77 13.29 12.69
CA TYR A 120 31.24 11.90 12.85
C TYR A 120 32.71 11.69 12.49
N ASN A 121 33.44 12.75 12.13
CA ASN A 121 34.82 12.68 11.61
C ASN A 121 34.98 11.66 10.46
N PHE A 122 33.94 11.51 9.64
CA PHE A 122 33.92 10.55 8.53
C PHE A 122 34.01 11.28 7.19
N THR A 123 34.93 10.86 6.35
CA THR A 123 35.13 11.43 5.02
C THR A 123 34.35 10.62 4.00
N MET A 124 33.28 11.19 3.45
CA MET A 124 32.51 10.57 2.39
C MET A 124 33.34 10.47 1.10
N PRO A 125 33.26 9.34 0.36
CA PRO A 125 34.03 9.13 -0.87
C PRO A 125 33.46 9.90 -2.08
N SER A 126 32.23 10.42 -1.98
CA SER A 126 31.57 11.19 -3.03
C SER A 126 31.37 12.63 -2.59
N ALA A 127 31.57 13.57 -3.52
CA ALA A 127 31.24 14.98 -3.32
C ALA A 127 29.79 15.31 -3.75
N SER A 128 29.14 14.45 -4.54
CA SER A 128 27.79 14.68 -5.03
C SER A 128 26.76 14.41 -3.92
N HIS A 129 25.77 15.29 -3.82
CA HIS A 129 24.69 15.18 -2.83
C HIS A 129 23.44 15.90 -3.31
N LEU A 130 22.30 15.65 -2.65
CA LEU A 130 20.99 16.13 -3.09
C LEU A 130 20.91 17.64 -3.30
N ASP A 131 21.60 18.45 -2.47
CA ASP A 131 21.59 19.91 -2.60
C ASP A 131 22.23 20.40 -3.91
N LEU A 132 23.31 19.77 -4.36
CA LEU A 132 23.93 20.09 -5.66
C LEU A 132 23.00 19.74 -6.82
N GLN A 133 22.28 18.64 -6.70
CA GLN A 133 21.31 18.22 -7.73
C GLN A 133 20.13 19.21 -7.79
N LEU A 134 19.60 19.64 -6.64
CA LEU A 134 18.58 20.68 -6.56
C LEU A 134 19.07 22.03 -7.10
N GLN A 135 20.33 22.38 -6.84
CA GLN A 135 20.94 23.58 -7.39
C GLN A 135 21.03 23.53 -8.91
N SER A 136 21.56 22.44 -9.49
CA SER A 136 21.61 22.23 -10.94
C SER A 136 20.20 22.27 -11.55
N PHE A 137 19.21 21.65 -10.90
CA PHE A 137 17.83 21.70 -11.35
C PHE A 137 17.25 23.12 -11.38
N LYS A 138 17.47 23.92 -10.33
CA LYS A 138 17.05 25.33 -10.30
C LYS A 138 17.72 26.14 -11.41
N THR A 139 19.00 25.89 -11.69
CA THR A 139 19.72 26.49 -12.83
C THR A 139 19.06 26.14 -14.17
N VAL A 140 18.73 24.86 -14.38
CA VAL A 140 18.04 24.41 -15.60
C VAL A 140 16.65 25.04 -15.72
N LEU A 141 15.84 25.02 -14.65
CA LEU A 141 14.51 25.63 -14.64
C LEU A 141 14.54 27.13 -14.95
N ALA A 142 15.49 27.87 -14.37
CA ALA A 142 15.65 29.30 -14.62
C ALA A 142 15.91 29.59 -16.11
N ARG A 143 16.56 28.67 -16.82
CA ARG A 143 16.77 28.79 -18.27
C ARG A 143 15.54 28.37 -19.07
N ILE A 144 14.99 27.18 -18.81
CA ILE A 144 13.98 26.58 -19.71
C ILE A 144 12.55 27.07 -19.43
N ALA A 145 12.29 27.59 -18.22
CA ALA A 145 10.96 28.00 -17.79
C ALA A 145 10.99 29.13 -16.73
N PRO A 146 11.59 30.31 -17.02
CA PRO A 146 11.73 31.38 -16.04
C PRO A 146 10.38 31.92 -15.54
N GLY A 147 10.34 32.33 -14.27
CA GLY A 147 9.18 32.97 -13.66
C GLY A 147 7.96 32.05 -13.54
N ASP A 148 6.78 32.56 -13.90
CA ASP A 148 5.51 31.82 -13.77
C ASP A 148 5.46 30.53 -14.62
N ALA A 149 6.29 30.43 -15.67
CA ALA A 149 6.39 29.23 -16.48
C ALA A 149 6.88 28.00 -15.70
N THR A 150 7.68 28.19 -14.64
CA THR A 150 8.19 27.10 -13.80
C THR A 150 7.05 26.27 -13.22
N LYS A 151 6.02 26.92 -12.66
CA LYS A 151 4.88 26.25 -12.05
C LYS A 151 4.07 25.45 -13.07
N SER A 152 3.92 25.99 -14.28
CA SER A 152 3.23 25.29 -15.37
C SER A 152 3.99 24.03 -15.80
N VAL A 153 5.31 24.16 -16.02
CA VAL A 153 6.17 23.03 -16.39
C VAL A 153 6.14 21.95 -15.31
N LEU A 154 6.29 22.32 -14.04
CA LEU A 154 6.30 21.36 -12.93
C LEU A 154 4.93 20.79 -12.60
N GLY A 155 3.85 21.54 -12.81
CA GLY A 155 2.48 21.06 -12.64
C GLY A 155 2.12 19.93 -13.60
N GLU A 156 2.78 19.87 -14.77
CA GLU A 156 2.62 18.82 -15.78
C GLU A 156 3.73 17.75 -15.74
N SER A 157 4.60 17.78 -14.72
CA SER A 157 5.76 16.88 -14.60
C SER A 157 5.59 15.88 -13.46
N LEU A 158 6.16 14.69 -13.64
CA LEU A 158 6.45 13.79 -12.53
C LEU A 158 7.83 14.16 -11.97
N VAL A 159 7.89 14.45 -10.67
CA VAL A 159 9.17 14.61 -9.97
C VAL A 159 9.49 13.33 -9.22
N VAL A 160 10.69 12.77 -9.41
CA VAL A 160 11.14 11.54 -8.76
C VAL A 160 12.36 11.82 -7.89
N LEU A 161 12.23 11.66 -6.58
CA LEU A 161 13.37 11.57 -5.67
C LEU A 161 13.71 10.08 -5.59
N GLY A 162 14.63 9.58 -6.42
CA GLY A 162 15.11 8.19 -6.40
C GLY A 162 15.58 7.74 -5.01
N GLU A 163 16.14 6.54 -4.87
CA GLU A 163 16.59 6.00 -3.57
C GLU A 163 17.83 6.74 -3.04
N ILE A 164 17.64 8.02 -2.70
CA ILE A 164 18.64 8.91 -2.12
C ILE A 164 18.60 8.75 -0.61
N GLY A 165 19.76 8.71 0.03
CA GLY A 165 19.88 8.39 1.46
C GLY A 165 20.47 6.99 1.73
N GLY A 166 20.45 6.07 0.77
CA GLY A 166 21.12 4.77 0.92
C GLY A 166 22.64 4.92 1.10
N ASN A 167 23.28 5.77 0.30
CA ASN A 167 24.72 5.99 0.34
C ASN A 167 25.23 6.64 1.63
N ASP A 168 24.37 7.42 2.31
CA ASP A 168 24.59 7.97 3.64
C ASP A 168 24.90 6.87 4.68
N TYR A 169 24.40 5.66 4.45
CA TYR A 169 24.65 4.49 5.29
C TYR A 169 25.67 3.53 4.67
N ASN A 170 25.58 3.28 3.36
CA ASN A 170 26.42 2.30 2.66
C ASN A 170 27.92 2.58 2.87
N PHE A 171 28.35 3.84 2.73
CA PHE A 171 29.77 4.18 2.89
C PHE A 171 30.28 3.95 4.31
N TRP A 172 29.45 4.23 5.31
CA TRP A 172 29.76 3.95 6.71
C TRP A 172 29.91 2.45 6.96
N PHE A 173 28.93 1.66 6.50
CA PHE A 173 28.95 0.21 6.65
C PHE A 173 30.12 -0.44 5.90
N PHE A 174 30.38 -0.06 4.65
CA PHE A 174 31.47 -0.63 3.87
C PHE A 174 32.86 -0.25 4.39
N SER A 175 32.96 0.81 5.20
CA SER A 175 34.17 1.14 5.96
C SER A 175 34.35 0.29 7.24
N ARG A 176 33.44 -0.68 7.48
CA ARG A 176 33.40 -1.55 8.67
C ARG A 176 33.29 -0.78 10.00
N ASN A 177 32.67 0.39 9.97
CA ASN A 177 32.36 1.15 11.18
C ASN A 177 31.17 0.53 11.94
N SER A 178 30.90 1.05 13.16
CA SER A 178 29.82 0.56 14.02
C SER A 178 28.45 0.61 13.35
N ARG A 179 27.66 -0.44 13.55
CA ARG A 179 26.28 -0.56 13.06
C ARG A 179 25.31 0.43 13.72
N ASP A 180 25.62 0.92 14.92
CA ASP A 180 24.70 1.74 15.69
C ASP A 180 24.67 3.21 15.25
N THR A 181 25.80 3.72 14.73
CA THR A 181 25.94 5.15 14.39
C THR A 181 24.95 5.60 13.32
N PRO A 182 24.71 4.86 12.21
CA PRO A 182 23.71 5.23 11.21
C PRO A 182 22.29 5.42 11.72
N SER A 183 21.92 4.75 12.82
CA SER A 183 20.60 4.97 13.45
C SER A 183 20.47 6.35 14.10
N GLN A 184 21.59 7.02 14.41
CA GLN A 184 21.61 8.32 15.07
C GLN A 184 21.33 9.47 14.10
N TYR A 185 21.84 9.40 12.87
CA TYR A 185 21.65 10.44 11.84
C TYR A 185 20.56 10.11 10.81
N MET A 186 19.92 8.93 10.92
CA MET A 186 18.82 8.53 10.03
C MET A 186 17.66 9.55 10.01
N PRO A 187 17.22 10.14 11.14
CA PRO A 187 16.18 11.18 11.12
C PRO A 187 16.57 12.40 10.30
N GLU A 188 17.85 12.82 10.34
CA GLU A 188 18.38 13.95 9.59
C GLU A 188 18.41 13.66 8.09
N VAL A 189 18.80 12.44 7.69
CA VAL A 189 18.74 12.01 6.29
C VAL A 189 17.29 12.06 5.78
N VAL A 190 16.35 11.47 6.51
CA VAL A 190 14.91 11.48 6.15
C VAL A 190 14.35 12.90 6.12
N GLY A 191 14.68 13.72 7.12
CA GLY A 191 14.24 15.11 7.18
C GLY A 191 14.76 15.93 6.00
N HIS A 192 15.99 15.68 5.54
CA HIS A 192 16.57 16.36 4.39
C HIS A 192 15.90 15.95 3.06
N ILE A 193 15.57 14.66 2.91
CA ILE A 193 14.75 14.19 1.79
C ILE A 193 13.38 14.88 1.80
N GLY A 194 12.75 14.97 2.97
CA GLY A 194 11.48 15.68 3.13
C GLY A 194 11.56 17.17 2.78
N ALA A 195 12.66 17.84 3.15
CA ALA A 195 12.92 19.22 2.79
C ALA A 195 13.08 19.41 1.28
N ALA A 196 13.79 18.50 0.59
CA ALA A 196 13.92 18.51 -0.86
C ALA A 196 12.57 18.32 -1.57
N VAL A 197 11.71 17.42 -1.05
CA VAL A 197 10.34 17.23 -1.55
C VAL A 197 9.53 18.51 -1.37
N GLN A 198 9.59 19.14 -0.20
CA GLN A 198 8.90 20.42 0.04
C GLN A 198 9.42 21.52 -0.90
N GLU A 199 10.72 21.53 -1.20
CA GLU A 199 11.32 22.52 -2.11
C GLU A 199 10.77 22.38 -3.53
N VAL A 200 10.74 21.17 -4.10
CA VAL A 200 10.18 20.98 -5.46
C VAL A 200 8.67 21.29 -5.52
N ILE A 201 7.95 21.05 -4.42
CA ILE A 201 6.54 21.47 -4.28
C ILE A 201 6.41 22.99 -4.30
N ASN A 202 7.27 23.70 -3.55
CA ASN A 202 7.29 25.16 -3.52
C ASN A 202 7.61 25.76 -4.90
N LEU A 203 8.44 25.08 -5.71
CA LEU A 203 8.71 25.45 -7.10
C LEU A 203 7.50 25.21 -8.02
N GLY A 204 6.60 24.30 -7.67
CA GLY A 204 5.33 24.09 -8.38
C GLY A 204 5.01 22.64 -8.72
N ALA A 205 5.79 21.66 -8.26
CA ALA A 205 5.51 20.25 -8.49
C ALA A 205 4.15 19.86 -7.91
N LYS A 206 3.35 19.12 -8.68
CA LYS A 206 2.04 18.61 -8.27
C LYS A 206 2.01 17.10 -8.03
N THR A 207 2.98 16.38 -8.58
CA THR A 207 3.18 14.96 -8.30
C THR A 207 4.64 14.68 -8.00
N VAL A 208 4.91 14.10 -6.83
CA VAL A 208 6.26 13.75 -6.37
C VAL A 208 6.27 12.29 -5.92
N LEU A 209 7.17 11.49 -6.48
CA LEU A 209 7.39 10.08 -6.12
C LEU A 209 8.68 9.96 -5.28
N VAL A 210 8.56 9.30 -4.14
CA VAL A 210 9.59 9.19 -3.09
C VAL A 210 9.73 7.72 -2.67
N PRO A 211 10.62 6.94 -3.28
CA PRO A 211 11.01 5.61 -2.85
C PRO A 211 11.66 5.54 -1.48
N GLY A 212 11.42 4.43 -0.79
CA GLY A 212 12.24 3.98 0.33
C GLY A 212 13.45 3.13 -0.10
N ASN A 213 14.28 2.77 0.87
CA ASN A 213 15.46 1.92 0.68
C ASN A 213 15.08 0.48 0.37
N PHE A 214 15.90 -0.19 -0.43
CA PHE A 214 15.81 -1.62 -0.72
C PHE A 214 16.10 -2.51 0.51
N PRO A 215 15.78 -3.83 0.47
CA PRO A 215 16.22 -4.78 1.49
C PRO A 215 17.73 -5.04 1.37
N ILE A 216 18.54 -4.13 1.92
CA ILE A 216 20.00 -4.17 1.79
C ILE A 216 20.63 -5.42 2.41
N GLY A 217 19.95 -6.10 3.33
CA GLY A 217 20.39 -7.39 3.87
C GLY A 217 20.35 -8.53 2.85
N CYS A 218 19.63 -8.37 1.75
CA CYS A 218 19.58 -9.32 0.63
C CYS A 218 20.61 -8.99 -0.48
N VAL A 219 21.34 -7.87 -0.37
CA VAL A 219 22.28 -7.43 -1.40
C VAL A 219 23.57 -8.26 -1.35
N PRO A 220 24.05 -8.83 -2.48
CA PRO A 220 25.21 -9.73 -2.50
C PRO A 220 26.46 -9.17 -1.79
N GLN A 221 26.74 -7.87 -1.95
CA GLN A 221 27.89 -7.25 -1.30
C GLN A 221 27.76 -7.22 0.23
N TYR A 222 26.56 -6.94 0.77
CA TYR A 222 26.31 -7.00 2.21
C TYR A 222 26.44 -8.42 2.73
N LEU A 223 25.87 -9.40 2.03
CA LEU A 223 25.99 -10.82 2.35
C LEU A 223 27.46 -11.28 2.38
N ALA A 224 28.28 -10.78 1.45
CA ALA A 224 29.70 -11.10 1.39
C ALA A 224 30.53 -10.39 2.49
N MET A 225 30.23 -9.14 2.83
CA MET A 225 31.03 -8.35 3.78
C MET A 225 30.71 -8.62 5.25
N PHE A 226 29.45 -8.95 5.56
CA PHE A 226 28.92 -9.11 6.91
C PHE A 226 28.49 -10.55 7.22
N GLN A 227 29.25 -11.50 6.68
CA GLN A 227 29.03 -12.92 6.93
C GLN A 227 28.98 -13.22 8.42
N SER A 228 28.01 -14.04 8.80
CA SER A 228 27.90 -14.59 10.16
C SER A 228 27.85 -16.11 10.12
N THR A 229 28.35 -16.73 11.18
CA THR A 229 28.17 -18.18 11.42
C THR A 229 26.91 -18.49 12.23
N THR A 230 26.26 -17.45 12.76
CA THR A 230 25.02 -17.55 13.53
C THR A 230 23.83 -17.62 12.58
N SER A 231 23.09 -18.73 12.59
CA SER A 231 21.95 -18.92 11.68
C SER A 231 20.83 -17.89 11.87
N SER A 232 20.63 -17.38 13.10
CA SER A 232 19.61 -16.37 13.40
C SER A 232 19.92 -14.97 12.87
N ASP A 233 21.14 -14.74 12.37
CA ASP A 233 21.47 -13.46 11.71
C ASP A 233 20.90 -13.39 10.29
N TYR A 234 20.43 -14.53 9.77
CA TYR A 234 19.79 -14.66 8.47
C TYR A 234 18.31 -15.02 8.61
N ASP A 235 17.48 -14.46 7.74
CA ASP A 235 16.09 -14.89 7.62
C ASP A 235 15.97 -16.20 6.82
N GLN A 236 14.74 -16.69 6.68
CA GLN A 236 14.43 -17.92 5.93
C GLN A 236 14.79 -17.86 4.43
N TYR A 237 15.04 -16.65 3.89
CA TYR A 237 15.43 -16.43 2.50
C TYR A 237 16.95 -16.29 2.34
N GLY A 238 17.72 -16.25 3.45
CA GLY A 238 19.16 -16.08 3.44
C GLY A 238 19.63 -14.62 3.46
N CYS A 239 18.73 -13.67 3.74
CA CYS A 239 19.08 -12.26 3.89
C CYS A 239 19.48 -11.91 5.32
N LEU A 240 20.39 -10.94 5.50
CA LEU A 240 20.79 -10.47 6.82
C LEU A 240 19.67 -9.68 7.51
N VAL A 241 19.16 -10.21 8.63
CA VAL A 241 18.01 -9.65 9.36
C VAL A 241 18.26 -8.22 9.79
N TRP A 242 19.39 -7.95 10.45
CA TRP A 242 19.69 -6.63 11.00
C TRP A 242 19.68 -5.52 9.95
N PHE A 243 20.23 -5.79 8.77
CA PHE A 243 20.31 -4.83 7.67
C PHE A 243 18.94 -4.59 7.01
N ASN A 244 18.12 -5.64 6.91
CA ASN A 244 16.74 -5.49 6.46
C ASN A 244 15.89 -4.70 7.47
N GLU A 245 16.05 -4.94 8.78
CA GLU A 245 15.40 -4.13 9.83
C GLU A 245 15.84 -2.66 9.80
N PHE A 246 17.12 -2.41 9.53
CA PHE A 246 17.63 -1.06 9.38
C PHE A 246 16.95 -0.31 8.21
N SER A 247 16.84 -0.94 7.04
CA SER A 247 16.09 -0.38 5.90
C SER A 247 14.61 -0.17 6.22
N LYS A 248 13.96 -1.11 6.92
CA LYS A 248 12.56 -0.95 7.36
C LYS A 248 12.39 0.26 8.27
N LYS A 249 13.31 0.48 9.21
CA LYS A 249 13.28 1.65 10.10
C LYS A 249 13.41 2.95 9.33
N HIS A 250 14.32 3.04 8.36
CA HIS A 250 14.42 4.19 7.47
C HIS A 250 13.09 4.43 6.72
N ASN A 251 12.53 3.38 6.12
CA ASN A 251 11.30 3.46 5.34
C ASN A 251 10.09 3.84 6.19
N GLN A 252 10.03 3.43 7.46
CA GLN A 252 8.99 3.84 8.40
C GLN A 252 9.07 5.35 8.68
N LEU A 253 10.27 5.87 8.96
CA LEU A 253 10.47 7.31 9.15
C LEU A 253 10.13 8.11 7.88
N LEU A 254 10.53 7.61 6.71
CA LEU A 254 10.22 8.25 5.43
C LEU A 254 8.71 8.25 5.13
N GLN A 255 7.99 7.18 5.45
CA GLN A 255 6.53 7.14 5.33
C GLN A 255 5.84 8.14 6.28
N GLN A 256 6.33 8.28 7.51
CA GLN A 256 5.84 9.30 8.45
C GLN A 256 6.08 10.71 7.90
N GLU A 257 7.25 10.96 7.33
CA GLU A 257 7.59 12.23 6.70
C GLU A 257 6.74 12.52 5.46
N VAL A 258 6.51 11.53 4.60
CA VAL A 258 5.57 11.65 3.48
C VAL A 258 4.15 11.94 3.96
N ALA A 259 3.69 11.29 5.04
CA ALA A 259 2.37 11.57 5.63
C ALA A 259 2.28 13.01 6.15
N ARG A 260 3.35 13.51 6.80
CA ARG A 260 3.46 14.91 7.24
C ARG A 260 3.43 15.89 6.07
N LEU A 261 4.16 15.60 4.98
CA LEU A 261 4.15 16.44 3.79
C LEU A 261 2.79 16.46 3.08
N ARG A 262 2.09 15.31 3.04
CA ARG A 262 0.73 15.22 2.48
C ARG A 262 -0.26 16.10 3.25
N SER A 263 -0.19 16.10 4.58
CA SER A 263 -1.10 16.93 5.40
C SER A 263 -0.84 18.43 5.24
N GLN A 264 0.41 18.82 4.99
CA GLN A 264 0.80 20.23 4.80
C GLN A 264 0.55 20.76 3.38
N ASN A 265 0.44 19.88 2.38
CA ASN A 265 0.32 20.25 0.98
C ASN A 265 -0.96 19.67 0.35
N PRO A 266 -2.17 20.06 0.83
CA PRO A 266 -3.43 19.59 0.26
C PRO A 266 -3.51 19.97 -1.23
N GLY A 267 -3.70 18.97 -2.10
CA GLY A 267 -3.71 19.15 -3.55
C GLY A 267 -2.39 18.85 -4.26
N VAL A 268 -1.39 18.32 -3.55
CA VAL A 268 -0.19 17.70 -4.15
C VAL A 268 -0.25 16.19 -3.95
N GLN A 269 0.00 15.43 -5.01
CA GLN A 269 0.12 13.98 -4.93
C GLN A 269 1.56 13.60 -4.56
N ILE A 270 1.78 13.26 -3.30
CA ILE A 270 3.08 12.74 -2.83
C ILE A 270 2.95 11.23 -2.70
N ILE A 271 3.73 10.48 -3.45
CA ILE A 271 3.65 9.02 -3.57
C ILE A 271 4.86 8.41 -2.88
N PHE A 272 4.64 7.58 -1.85
CA PHE A 272 5.69 6.72 -1.33
C PHE A 272 5.79 5.47 -2.20
N ALA A 273 6.97 5.18 -2.75
CA ALA A 273 7.20 3.98 -3.56
C ALA A 273 7.90 2.90 -2.72
N ASP A 274 7.21 1.79 -2.47
CA ASP A 274 7.75 0.69 -1.65
C ASP A 274 8.73 -0.19 -2.46
N TYR A 275 9.91 0.36 -2.72
CA TYR A 275 11.02 -0.35 -3.36
C TYR A 275 11.44 -1.58 -2.55
N PHE A 276 11.32 -1.50 -1.22
CA PHE A 276 11.63 -2.62 -0.33
C PHE A 276 10.74 -3.82 -0.63
N GLY A 277 9.42 -3.62 -0.52
CA GLY A 277 8.43 -4.66 -0.74
C GLY A 277 8.45 -5.19 -2.18
N ALA A 278 8.62 -4.30 -3.16
CA ALA A 278 8.72 -4.67 -4.57
C ALA A 278 9.93 -5.56 -4.86
N ALA A 279 11.11 -5.24 -4.33
CA ALA A 279 12.30 -6.08 -4.48
C ALA A 279 12.14 -7.43 -3.76
N LEU A 280 11.53 -7.43 -2.57
CA LEU A 280 11.38 -8.65 -1.80
C LEU A 280 10.45 -9.69 -2.48
N GLN A 281 9.58 -9.26 -3.41
CA GLN A 281 8.75 -10.20 -4.18
C GLN A 281 9.59 -11.24 -4.94
N PHE A 282 10.66 -10.81 -5.61
CA PHE A 282 11.55 -11.72 -6.31
C PHE A 282 12.57 -12.40 -5.40
N VAL A 283 12.86 -11.85 -4.20
CA VAL A 283 13.67 -12.57 -3.21
C VAL A 283 12.91 -13.78 -2.67
N GLN A 284 11.63 -13.61 -2.41
CA GLN A 284 10.79 -14.63 -1.76
C GLN A 284 10.28 -15.68 -2.75
N ASN A 285 10.05 -15.29 -4.00
CA ASN A 285 9.54 -16.18 -5.05
C ASN A 285 10.28 -15.98 -6.39
N PRO A 286 11.61 -16.15 -6.44
CA PRO A 286 12.43 -15.78 -7.60
C PRO A 286 11.95 -16.45 -8.90
N GLN A 287 11.50 -17.70 -8.81
CA GLN A 287 11.01 -18.48 -9.94
C GLN A 287 9.76 -17.88 -10.61
N ASN A 288 8.89 -17.20 -9.85
CA ASN A 288 7.71 -16.52 -10.43
C ASN A 288 8.10 -15.37 -11.37
N TYR A 289 9.32 -14.86 -11.22
CA TYR A 289 9.84 -13.74 -11.99
C TYR A 289 10.91 -14.18 -13.00
N GLY A 290 11.20 -15.48 -13.10
CA GLY A 290 12.27 -16.02 -13.94
C GLY A 290 13.67 -15.67 -13.42
N ILE A 291 13.82 -15.47 -12.11
CA ILE A 291 15.10 -15.29 -11.43
C ILE A 291 15.52 -16.65 -10.86
N ASP A 292 16.78 -17.03 -11.05
CA ASP A 292 17.34 -18.29 -10.55
C ASP A 292 17.69 -18.15 -9.06
N ASP A 293 18.65 -17.27 -8.76
CA ASP A 293 19.08 -16.93 -7.40
C ASP A 293 19.11 -15.39 -7.24
N PRO A 294 18.27 -14.82 -6.35
CA PRO A 294 18.19 -13.38 -6.15
C PRO A 294 19.33 -12.81 -5.30
N LEU A 295 20.18 -13.65 -4.68
CA LEU A 295 21.19 -13.24 -3.69
C LEU A 295 22.63 -13.23 -4.22
N VAL A 296 22.83 -13.49 -5.51
CA VAL A 296 24.15 -13.50 -6.17
C VAL A 296 24.23 -12.45 -7.29
N ALA A 297 25.43 -11.91 -7.53
CA ALA A 297 25.67 -10.98 -8.62
C ALA A 297 25.81 -11.72 -9.97
N CYS A 298 25.34 -11.11 -11.06
CA CYS A 298 25.56 -11.61 -12.40
C CYS A 298 26.97 -11.29 -12.91
N CYS A 299 27.43 -10.05 -12.76
CA CYS A 299 28.74 -9.58 -13.19
C CYS A 299 29.69 -9.44 -11.99
N GLY A 300 30.81 -10.18 -12.00
CA GLY A 300 31.80 -10.08 -10.93
C GLY A 300 32.88 -11.16 -11.00
N GLY A 301 33.15 -11.81 -9.86
CA GLY A 301 34.19 -12.83 -9.71
C GLY A 301 33.66 -14.22 -9.34
N ASP A 302 34.58 -15.14 -9.06
CA ASP A 302 34.27 -16.54 -8.67
C ASP A 302 34.09 -16.76 -7.15
N GLY A 303 34.19 -15.70 -6.35
CA GLY A 303 33.98 -15.78 -4.91
C GLY A 303 32.51 -15.90 -4.50
N ARG A 304 32.28 -16.00 -3.18
CA ARG A 304 30.93 -16.09 -2.60
C ARG A 304 30.05 -14.92 -3.05
N TYR A 305 28.82 -15.22 -3.42
CA TYR A 305 27.85 -14.26 -4.00
C TYR A 305 28.32 -13.55 -5.28
N HIS A 306 29.41 -14.04 -5.91
CA HIS A 306 30.08 -13.49 -7.09
C HIS A 306 30.70 -12.10 -6.93
N THR A 307 30.97 -11.66 -5.70
CA THR A 307 31.45 -10.28 -5.41
C THR A 307 32.95 -10.15 -5.16
N SER A 308 33.76 -11.19 -5.42
CA SER A 308 35.23 -11.13 -5.17
C SER A 308 36.00 -10.23 -6.14
N LYS A 309 35.34 -9.75 -7.20
CA LYS A 309 35.89 -8.81 -8.18
C LYS A 309 34.75 -7.87 -8.61
N GLY A 310 35.07 -6.59 -8.78
CA GLY A 310 34.11 -5.61 -9.33
C GLY A 310 33.76 -5.92 -10.80
N CYS A 311 32.60 -5.45 -11.23
CA CYS A 311 32.17 -5.58 -12.62
C CYS A 311 32.94 -4.60 -13.52
N ASP A 312 33.83 -5.14 -14.35
CA ASP A 312 34.63 -4.46 -15.37
C ASP A 312 34.68 -5.30 -16.66
N LYS A 313 35.37 -4.81 -17.69
CA LYS A 313 35.52 -5.52 -18.98
C LYS A 313 36.15 -6.91 -18.88
N ASP A 314 36.89 -7.18 -17.80
CA ASP A 314 37.58 -8.43 -17.55
C ASP A 314 36.81 -9.27 -16.50
N ALA A 315 35.63 -8.84 -16.06
CA ALA A 315 34.79 -9.55 -15.09
C ALA A 315 34.00 -10.66 -15.77
N LYS A 316 33.62 -11.66 -14.97
CA LYS A 316 32.79 -12.77 -15.43
C LYS A 316 31.33 -12.36 -15.37
N VAL A 317 30.63 -12.49 -16.50
CA VAL A 317 29.17 -12.43 -16.56
C VAL A 317 28.63 -13.86 -16.41
N TRP A 318 28.01 -14.13 -15.27
CA TRP A 318 27.41 -15.40 -14.93
C TRP A 318 26.07 -15.56 -15.65
N GLY A 319 26.03 -16.48 -16.62
CA GLY A 319 24.79 -16.85 -17.30
C GLY A 319 24.12 -15.71 -18.06
N ASN A 320 22.79 -15.78 -18.14
CA ASN A 320 21.96 -14.74 -18.75
C ASN A 320 21.57 -13.70 -17.68
N PRO A 321 21.90 -12.40 -17.84
CA PRO A 321 21.50 -11.35 -16.90
C PRO A 321 19.99 -11.33 -16.58
N GLY A 322 19.15 -11.76 -17.53
CA GLY A 322 17.70 -11.87 -17.34
C GLY A 322 17.24 -12.91 -16.31
N ALA A 323 18.15 -13.74 -15.79
CA ALA A 323 17.91 -14.71 -14.73
C ALA A 323 18.44 -14.28 -13.35
N PHE A 324 19.02 -13.07 -13.23
CA PHE A 324 19.64 -12.57 -12.01
C PHE A 324 18.92 -11.32 -11.50
N ALA A 325 18.88 -11.14 -10.18
CA ALA A 325 18.37 -9.91 -9.59
C ALA A 325 19.45 -8.82 -9.47
N SER A 326 20.66 -9.20 -9.04
CA SER A 326 21.78 -8.26 -8.89
C SER A 326 22.70 -8.29 -10.10
N TRP A 327 23.08 -7.10 -10.57
CA TRP A 327 24.05 -6.94 -11.64
C TRP A 327 25.47 -7.08 -11.11
N ASP A 328 25.97 -6.14 -10.32
CA ASP A 328 27.38 -6.04 -9.91
C ASP A 328 27.62 -6.31 -8.41
N GLY A 329 26.59 -6.81 -7.72
CA GLY A 329 26.61 -7.08 -6.28
C GLY A 329 26.06 -5.96 -5.41
N ILE A 330 25.81 -4.78 -5.97
CA ILE A 330 25.10 -3.66 -5.33
C ILE A 330 23.86 -3.29 -6.14
N HIS A 331 24.07 -3.03 -7.43
CA HIS A 331 23.03 -2.58 -8.35
C HIS A 331 22.28 -3.76 -8.94
N MET A 332 21.09 -3.49 -9.49
CA MET A 332 20.21 -4.51 -10.02
C MET A 332 20.29 -4.61 -11.54
N THR A 333 19.84 -5.75 -12.06
CA THR A 333 19.73 -5.97 -13.50
C THR A 333 18.55 -5.19 -14.10
N ASP A 334 18.54 -5.03 -15.43
CA ASP A 334 17.39 -4.54 -16.21
C ASP A 334 16.11 -5.32 -15.82
N LYS A 335 16.25 -6.64 -15.65
CA LYS A 335 15.16 -7.52 -15.22
C LYS A 335 14.62 -7.16 -13.84
N ALA A 336 15.47 -7.07 -12.82
CA ALA A 336 15.02 -6.74 -11.47
C ALA A 336 14.42 -5.33 -11.39
N TYR A 337 15.05 -4.34 -12.03
CA TYR A 337 14.46 -3.01 -12.11
C TYR A 337 13.10 -3.00 -12.80
N SER A 338 12.89 -3.82 -13.83
CA SER A 338 11.57 -3.95 -14.49
C SER A 338 10.48 -4.46 -13.55
N ILE A 339 10.82 -5.44 -12.69
CA ILE A 339 9.89 -6.02 -11.71
C ILE A 339 9.54 -4.99 -10.62
N ILE A 340 10.54 -4.25 -10.14
CA ILE A 340 10.34 -3.23 -9.11
C ILE A 340 9.50 -2.09 -9.67
N ALA A 341 9.82 -1.63 -10.88
CA ALA A 341 9.02 -0.60 -11.54
C ALA A 341 7.58 -1.05 -11.73
N ASP A 342 7.35 -2.29 -12.17
CA ASP A 342 6.00 -2.87 -12.29
C ASP A 342 5.27 -2.89 -10.95
N GLY A 343 5.92 -3.33 -9.87
CA GLY A 343 5.35 -3.31 -8.52
C GLY A 343 5.00 -1.92 -8.01
N VAL A 344 5.76 -0.89 -8.40
CA VAL A 344 5.49 0.51 -8.04
C VAL A 344 4.38 1.12 -8.90
N ILE A 345 4.36 0.84 -10.20
CA ILE A 345 3.37 1.37 -11.14
C ILE A 345 2.00 0.72 -10.91
N ASN A 346 1.97 -0.59 -10.69
CA ASN A 346 0.74 -1.39 -10.68
C ASN A 346 0.30 -1.86 -9.29
N GLY A 347 1.15 -1.69 -8.25
CA GLY A 347 0.89 -2.20 -6.90
C GLY A 347 0.82 -3.74 -6.83
N PRO A 348 0.66 -4.33 -5.64
CA PRO A 348 0.47 -5.78 -5.51
C PRO A 348 -0.91 -6.24 -6.01
N TYR A 349 -1.87 -5.32 -6.13
CA TYR A 349 -3.23 -5.60 -6.59
C TYR A 349 -3.71 -4.47 -7.49
N LYS A 350 -4.30 -4.82 -8.64
CA LYS A 350 -4.90 -3.84 -9.56
C LYS A 350 -6.31 -3.43 -9.14
N ARG A 351 -6.96 -4.22 -8.28
CA ARG A 351 -8.37 -4.05 -7.90
C ARG A 351 -8.63 -4.53 -6.47
N ILE A 352 -9.66 -3.94 -5.86
CA ILE A 352 -10.27 -4.46 -4.64
C ILE A 352 -11.74 -4.79 -4.90
N PHE A 353 -12.14 -6.03 -4.68
CA PHE A 353 -13.56 -6.39 -4.56
C PHE A 353 -13.88 -6.67 -3.11
N SER A 354 -14.97 -6.09 -2.61
CA SER A 354 -15.29 -6.18 -1.19
C SER A 354 -16.75 -6.52 -0.90
N PHE A 355 -16.97 -7.29 0.15
CA PHE A 355 -18.26 -7.81 0.63
C PHE A 355 -18.30 -7.63 2.14
N GLY A 356 -19.43 -7.26 2.71
CA GLY A 356 -19.49 -6.98 4.15
C GLY A 356 -20.71 -6.17 4.53
N ASP A 357 -20.62 -5.47 5.64
CA ASP A 357 -21.71 -4.65 6.17
C ASP A 357 -21.37 -3.15 6.21
N SER A 358 -21.95 -2.41 7.15
CA SER A 358 -21.77 -0.98 7.33
C SER A 358 -20.32 -0.57 7.58
N LEU A 359 -19.49 -1.46 8.11
CA LEU A 359 -18.10 -1.17 8.48
C LEU A 359 -17.20 -0.96 7.27
N ILE A 360 -17.63 -1.42 6.09
CA ILE A 360 -16.93 -1.23 4.82
C ILE A 360 -17.84 -0.81 3.66
N ASP A 361 -19.09 -0.43 3.93
CA ASP A 361 -20.02 0.05 2.91
C ASP A 361 -19.57 1.43 2.39
N THR A 362 -19.29 1.52 1.08
CA THR A 362 -18.86 2.76 0.44
C THR A 362 -20.00 3.61 -0.14
N GLY A 363 -21.24 3.26 0.16
CA GLY A 363 -22.46 4.02 -0.18
C GLY A 363 -23.57 3.20 -0.84
N ASN A 364 -23.52 1.87 -0.82
CA ASN A 364 -24.58 1.00 -1.32
C ASN A 364 -25.88 1.21 -0.52
N TYR A 365 -25.82 1.27 0.82
CA TYR A 365 -27.02 1.49 1.61
C TYR A 365 -27.69 2.84 1.31
N ALA A 366 -26.92 3.92 1.13
CA ALA A 366 -27.47 5.22 0.75
C ALA A 366 -28.12 5.23 -0.64
N ARG A 367 -27.78 4.28 -1.52
CA ARG A 367 -28.45 4.08 -2.81
C ARG A 367 -29.76 3.29 -2.68
N SER A 368 -29.98 2.53 -1.61
CA SER A 368 -31.16 1.66 -1.43
C SER A 368 -32.04 2.00 -0.21
N GLY A 369 -31.59 2.88 0.67
CA GLY A 369 -32.22 3.24 1.94
C GLY A 369 -32.15 4.75 2.23
N PRO A 370 -32.38 5.17 3.49
CA PRO A 370 -32.27 6.57 3.90
C PRO A 370 -30.86 7.12 3.64
N ILE A 371 -30.80 8.38 3.19
CA ILE A 371 -29.53 9.06 2.95
C ILE A 371 -28.85 9.32 4.29
N MET A 372 -27.58 8.91 4.41
CA MET A 372 -26.74 9.38 5.51
C MET A 372 -26.59 10.89 5.37
N GLU A 373 -27.11 11.66 6.31
CA GLU A 373 -27.05 13.12 6.26
C GLU A 373 -25.81 13.65 7.00
N TYR A 374 -25.58 14.97 6.96
CA TYR A 374 -24.62 15.59 7.88
C TYR A 374 -24.97 15.19 9.34
N PRO A 375 -24.01 14.82 10.21
CA PRO A 375 -22.55 15.03 10.10
C PRO A 375 -21.72 13.89 9.48
N TYR A 376 -22.32 12.87 8.86
CA TYR A 376 -21.54 11.82 8.22
C TYR A 376 -20.65 12.37 7.09
N GLY A 377 -19.41 11.89 7.02
CA GLY A 377 -18.41 12.32 6.03
C GLY A 377 -17.77 13.70 6.29
N MET A 378 -18.04 14.36 7.42
CA MET A 378 -17.53 15.71 7.72
C MET A 378 -15.99 15.84 7.79
N THR A 379 -15.28 14.79 8.20
CA THR A 379 -13.83 14.81 8.46
C THR A 379 -13.00 14.77 7.17
N TYR A 380 -13.25 13.80 6.29
CA TYR A 380 -12.48 13.63 5.05
C TYR A 380 -13.18 14.15 3.80
N PHE A 381 -14.47 13.84 3.63
CA PHE A 381 -15.20 14.17 2.41
C PHE A 381 -15.80 15.57 2.47
N HIS A 382 -16.04 16.09 3.67
CA HIS A 382 -16.75 17.33 3.96
C HIS A 382 -18.20 17.36 3.42
N HIS A 383 -18.74 16.18 3.08
CA HIS A 383 -20.13 15.95 2.72
C HIS A 383 -20.47 14.47 2.91
N PRO A 384 -21.76 14.10 3.07
CA PRO A 384 -22.13 12.69 3.20
C PRO A 384 -21.94 11.92 1.89
N THR A 385 -21.27 10.77 1.98
CA THR A 385 -21.02 9.87 0.83
C THR A 385 -21.78 8.54 0.92
N GLY A 386 -22.51 8.33 2.01
CA GLY A 386 -23.16 7.04 2.33
C GLY A 386 -22.32 6.10 3.19
N ARG A 387 -21.05 6.45 3.48
CA ARG A 387 -20.22 5.78 4.48
C ARG A 387 -20.74 6.08 5.89
N ILE A 388 -20.80 5.06 6.75
CA ILE A 388 -21.31 5.19 8.12
C ILE A 388 -20.15 5.51 9.08
N SER A 389 -19.57 6.69 8.88
CA SER A 389 -18.48 7.27 9.67
C SER A 389 -18.46 8.80 9.50
N ASP A 390 -17.69 9.51 10.31
CA ASP A 390 -17.36 10.92 10.08
C ASP A 390 -16.47 11.12 8.85
N GLY A 391 -15.90 10.06 8.28
CA GLY A 391 -15.10 10.14 7.05
C GLY A 391 -14.95 8.81 6.33
N ARG A 392 -13.71 8.38 6.15
CA ARG A 392 -13.34 7.12 5.48
C ARG A 392 -13.69 5.91 6.34
N VAL A 393 -14.08 4.80 5.70
CA VAL A 393 -14.25 3.48 6.33
C VAL A 393 -13.06 2.58 5.99
N VAL A 394 -12.91 1.43 6.66
CA VAL A 394 -11.68 0.59 6.58
C VAL A 394 -11.22 0.30 5.14
N ILE A 395 -12.15 0.01 4.23
CA ILE A 395 -11.81 -0.33 2.84
C ILE A 395 -11.16 0.83 2.06
N ASP A 396 -11.44 2.07 2.44
CA ASP A 396 -10.83 3.25 1.82
C ASP A 396 -9.34 3.35 2.13
N PHE A 397 -8.96 3.01 3.37
CA PHE A 397 -7.57 3.00 3.80
C PHE A 397 -6.78 1.90 3.06
N TYR A 398 -7.40 0.73 2.83
CA TYR A 398 -6.77 -0.31 2.00
C TYR A 398 -6.60 0.14 0.56
N ALA A 399 -7.62 0.74 -0.05
CA ALA A 399 -7.49 1.29 -1.40
C ALA A 399 -6.33 2.29 -1.50
N GLN A 400 -6.25 3.22 -0.56
CA GLN A 400 -5.17 4.21 -0.53
C GLN A 400 -3.78 3.60 -0.28
N ALA A 401 -3.68 2.59 0.59
CA ALA A 401 -2.42 1.89 0.83
C ALA A 401 -1.91 1.15 -0.41
N PHE A 402 -2.83 0.65 -1.23
CA PHE A 402 -2.51 0.04 -2.53
C PHE A 402 -2.51 1.03 -3.70
N GLN A 403 -2.58 2.33 -3.41
CA GLN A 403 -2.56 3.41 -4.41
C GLN A 403 -3.70 3.30 -5.43
N LEU A 404 -4.81 2.69 -5.04
CA LEU A 404 -6.05 2.61 -5.80
C LEU A 404 -6.95 3.81 -5.45
N PRO A 405 -7.77 4.29 -6.41
CA PRO A 405 -8.88 5.18 -6.12
C PRO A 405 -9.84 4.57 -5.08
N LEU A 406 -10.60 5.41 -4.38
CA LEU A 406 -11.62 4.93 -3.44
C LEU A 406 -12.63 4.03 -4.17
N ILE A 407 -12.93 2.89 -3.57
CA ILE A 407 -13.70 1.82 -4.23
C ILE A 407 -15.18 2.21 -4.36
N PRO A 408 -15.74 2.24 -5.58
CA PRO A 408 -17.11 2.64 -5.78
C PRO A 408 -18.10 1.57 -5.27
N PRO A 409 -19.26 1.98 -4.72
CA PRO A 409 -20.34 1.06 -4.39
C PRO A 409 -20.96 0.47 -5.66
N ASN A 410 -21.33 -0.81 -5.64
CA ASN A 410 -21.97 -1.51 -6.74
C ASN A 410 -23.24 -2.26 -6.28
N LEU A 411 -24.39 -1.77 -6.76
CA LEU A 411 -25.66 -2.48 -6.75
C LEU A 411 -26.04 -2.77 -8.21
N PRO A 412 -26.12 -4.04 -8.66
CA PRO A 412 -26.27 -4.38 -10.08
C PRO A 412 -27.49 -3.77 -10.77
N GLN A 413 -28.55 -3.52 -10.02
CA GLN A 413 -29.77 -2.88 -10.53
C GLN A 413 -29.56 -1.40 -10.92
N LYS A 414 -28.44 -0.78 -10.52
CA LYS A 414 -28.17 0.66 -10.67
C LYS A 414 -26.81 0.98 -11.31
N ASP A 415 -25.93 -0.01 -11.53
CA ASP A 415 -24.57 0.26 -11.99
C ASP A 415 -24.07 -0.76 -13.03
N THR A 416 -23.86 -0.28 -14.27
CA THR A 416 -23.32 -1.05 -15.40
C THR A 416 -21.87 -0.69 -15.71
N GLY A 417 -21.12 -0.10 -14.76
CA GLY A 417 -19.71 0.23 -14.93
C GLY A 417 -18.80 -0.98 -15.17
N LEU A 418 -17.57 -0.72 -15.65
CA LEU A 418 -16.53 -1.73 -15.90
C LEU A 418 -15.63 -1.99 -14.70
N PHE A 419 -15.71 -1.17 -13.64
CA PHE A 419 -14.99 -1.33 -12.37
C PHE A 419 -13.49 -1.67 -12.53
N PRO A 420 -12.71 -0.86 -13.28
CA PRO A 420 -11.32 -1.16 -13.60
C PRO A 420 -10.41 -1.28 -12.37
N THR A 421 -10.79 -0.64 -11.25
CA THR A 421 -10.09 -0.65 -9.95
C THR A 421 -10.83 -1.43 -8.87
N GLY A 422 -11.90 -2.15 -9.24
CA GLY A 422 -12.71 -2.95 -8.32
C GLY A 422 -14.04 -2.31 -7.92
N ALA A 423 -14.76 -2.97 -7.01
CA ALA A 423 -16.13 -2.64 -6.61
C ALA A 423 -16.45 -3.10 -5.18
N ASN A 424 -17.30 -2.34 -4.49
CA ASN A 424 -17.78 -2.68 -3.15
C ASN A 424 -19.24 -3.15 -3.21
N PHE A 425 -19.50 -4.34 -2.69
CA PHE A 425 -20.82 -4.97 -2.60
C PHE A 425 -21.37 -4.97 -1.17
N ALA A 426 -20.61 -4.43 -0.21
CA ALA A 426 -21.02 -4.36 1.17
C ALA A 426 -22.24 -3.44 1.34
N VAL A 427 -23.17 -3.83 2.21
CA VAL A 427 -24.38 -3.03 2.49
C VAL A 427 -24.60 -2.99 3.99
N SER A 428 -24.83 -1.79 4.53
CA SER A 428 -25.21 -1.60 5.94
C SER A 428 -26.23 -2.63 6.42
N GLY A 429 -26.05 -3.15 7.65
CA GLY A 429 -26.92 -4.14 8.27
C GLY A 429 -26.86 -5.54 7.67
N SER A 430 -26.01 -5.80 6.67
CA SER A 430 -25.90 -7.13 6.06
C SER A 430 -25.45 -8.19 7.06
N MET A 431 -26.06 -9.36 6.93
CA MET A 431 -25.73 -10.56 7.70
C MET A 431 -24.93 -11.55 6.85
N ALA A 432 -24.23 -12.48 7.49
CA ALA A 432 -23.71 -13.64 6.80
C ALA A 432 -24.86 -14.56 6.38
N MET A 433 -25.80 -14.82 7.30
CA MET A 433 -26.96 -15.69 7.08
C MET A 433 -28.12 -14.95 6.40
N PRO A 434 -28.92 -15.63 5.56
CA PRO A 434 -30.14 -15.05 5.02
C PRO A 434 -31.23 -14.94 6.10
N PRO A 435 -32.19 -13.99 5.99
CA PRO A 435 -33.27 -13.80 6.96
C PRO A 435 -34.05 -15.08 7.35
N GLU A 436 -34.26 -15.97 6.37
CA GLU A 436 -34.99 -17.23 6.57
C GLU A 436 -34.33 -18.13 7.61
N TYR A 437 -33.01 -18.01 7.79
CA TYR A 437 -32.27 -18.76 8.79
C TYR A 437 -32.79 -18.51 10.21
N PHE A 438 -33.12 -17.27 10.56
CA PHE A 438 -33.52 -16.89 11.92
C PHE A 438 -34.92 -17.38 12.30
N ARG A 439 -35.77 -17.71 11.32
CA ARG A 439 -37.11 -18.27 11.57
C ARG A 439 -37.05 -19.59 12.33
N ARG A 440 -35.98 -20.40 12.13
CA ARG A 440 -35.77 -21.65 12.90
C ARG A 440 -35.58 -21.41 14.40
N TRP A 441 -35.22 -20.18 14.78
CA TRP A 441 -35.03 -19.72 16.15
C TRP A 441 -36.21 -18.91 16.68
N ASN A 442 -37.35 -18.89 15.96
CA ASN A 442 -38.50 -18.04 16.27
C ASN A 442 -38.08 -16.56 16.45
N HIS A 443 -37.24 -16.09 15.52
CA HIS A 443 -36.79 -14.70 15.42
C HIS A 443 -36.94 -14.24 13.98
N ASP A 444 -37.57 -13.09 13.79
CA ASP A 444 -37.80 -12.51 12.46
C ASP A 444 -36.88 -11.30 12.27
N VAL A 445 -36.14 -11.29 11.17
CA VAL A 445 -35.20 -10.22 10.81
C VAL A 445 -35.61 -9.68 9.45
N SER A 446 -36.12 -8.45 9.43
CA SER A 446 -36.70 -7.85 8.22
C SER A 446 -35.65 -7.21 7.27
N TRP A 447 -34.40 -7.68 7.29
CA TRP A 447 -33.29 -7.12 6.50
C TRP A 447 -32.89 -8.05 5.35
N ALA A 448 -33.19 -7.68 4.11
CA ALA A 448 -33.07 -8.60 2.97
C ALA A 448 -31.63 -8.85 2.48
N CYS A 449 -30.66 -7.97 2.78
CA CYS A 449 -29.30 -8.14 2.26
C CYS A 449 -28.46 -9.07 3.15
N CYS A 450 -27.82 -10.06 2.53
CA CYS A 450 -26.88 -10.97 3.17
C CYS A 450 -25.69 -11.26 2.25
N LEU A 451 -24.65 -11.92 2.77
CA LEU A 451 -23.45 -12.28 2.01
C LEU A 451 -23.77 -13.03 0.70
N GLY A 452 -24.74 -13.94 0.73
CA GLY A 452 -25.19 -14.67 -0.46
C GLY A 452 -25.73 -13.76 -1.57
N VAL A 453 -26.46 -12.70 -1.21
CA VAL A 453 -26.96 -11.69 -2.15
C VAL A 453 -25.81 -10.89 -2.76
N GLN A 454 -24.86 -10.44 -1.93
CA GLN A 454 -23.68 -9.70 -2.39
C GLN A 454 -22.81 -10.55 -3.34
N MET A 455 -22.64 -11.83 -3.02
CA MET A 455 -21.97 -12.80 -3.90
C MET A 455 -22.70 -12.99 -5.24
N GLY A 456 -24.04 -12.98 -5.23
CA GLY A 456 -24.86 -12.98 -6.44
C GLY A 456 -24.57 -11.76 -7.33
N TRP A 457 -24.59 -10.56 -6.74
CA TRP A 457 -24.28 -9.31 -7.42
C TRP A 457 -22.88 -9.28 -8.03
N PHE A 458 -21.89 -9.79 -7.30
CA PHE A 458 -20.54 -9.92 -7.82
C PHE A 458 -20.46 -10.86 -9.01
N LYS A 459 -21.13 -12.02 -8.96
CA LYS A 459 -21.18 -12.96 -10.08
C LYS A 459 -21.83 -12.37 -11.32
N GLU A 460 -22.91 -11.61 -11.16
CA GLU A 460 -23.56 -10.87 -12.26
C GLU A 460 -22.62 -9.85 -12.89
N MET A 461 -21.91 -9.06 -12.07
CA MET A 461 -20.89 -8.12 -12.56
C MET A 461 -19.77 -8.85 -13.29
N MET A 462 -19.21 -9.91 -12.72
CA MET A 462 -18.13 -10.68 -13.34
C MET A 462 -18.55 -11.29 -14.67
N GLN A 463 -19.77 -11.81 -14.77
CA GLN A 463 -20.31 -12.32 -16.03
C GLN A 463 -20.41 -11.23 -17.12
N ARG A 464 -20.65 -9.98 -16.72
CA ARG A 464 -20.74 -8.83 -17.62
C ARG A 464 -19.37 -8.31 -18.06
N ILE A 465 -18.41 -8.19 -17.15
CA ILE A 465 -17.09 -7.59 -17.44
C ILE A 465 -16.04 -8.61 -17.90
N ALA A 466 -16.24 -9.89 -17.59
CA ALA A 466 -15.35 -10.98 -17.95
C ALA A 466 -16.19 -12.26 -18.17
N PRO A 467 -16.87 -12.41 -19.31
CA PRO A 467 -17.80 -13.53 -19.52
C PRO A 467 -17.11 -14.91 -19.57
N TRP A 468 -15.81 -14.95 -19.89
CA TRP A 468 -15.02 -16.17 -20.05
C TRP A 468 -14.19 -16.50 -18.79
N ASP A 469 -13.97 -17.79 -18.53
CA ASP A 469 -13.28 -18.24 -17.32
C ASP A 469 -11.85 -17.73 -17.21
N ASP A 470 -11.09 -17.71 -18.31
CA ASP A 470 -9.71 -17.19 -18.30
C ASP A 470 -9.66 -15.70 -17.94
N ALA A 471 -10.61 -14.91 -18.45
CA ALA A 471 -10.73 -13.49 -18.13
C ALA A 471 -11.12 -13.28 -16.65
N LYS A 472 -12.04 -14.09 -16.11
CA LYS A 472 -12.40 -14.05 -14.69
C LYS A 472 -11.19 -14.38 -13.82
N ARG A 473 -10.48 -15.45 -14.17
CA ARG A 473 -9.27 -15.89 -13.46
C ARG A 473 -8.19 -14.82 -13.48
N GLN A 474 -7.95 -14.19 -14.63
CA GLN A 474 -6.97 -13.11 -14.75
C GLN A 474 -7.33 -11.92 -13.86
N ILE A 475 -8.58 -11.42 -13.95
CA ILE A 475 -9.04 -10.30 -13.10
C ILE A 475 -8.86 -10.67 -11.62
N LEU A 476 -9.33 -11.86 -11.22
CA LEU A 476 -9.33 -12.29 -9.83
C LEU A 476 -7.95 -12.64 -9.28
N SER A 477 -7.02 -13.09 -10.12
CA SER A 477 -5.64 -13.36 -9.70
C SER A 477 -4.85 -12.08 -9.38
N GLU A 478 -5.23 -10.96 -10.01
CA GLU A 478 -4.61 -9.65 -9.82
C GLU A 478 -5.37 -8.77 -8.80
N SER A 479 -6.37 -9.31 -8.11
CA SER A 479 -7.25 -8.56 -7.21
C SER A 479 -7.08 -9.00 -5.76
N LEU A 480 -7.25 -8.04 -4.83
CA LEU A 480 -7.53 -8.36 -3.43
C LEU A 480 -9.05 -8.49 -3.24
N ILE A 481 -9.48 -9.63 -2.70
CA ILE A 481 -10.85 -9.78 -2.23
C ILE A 481 -10.90 -9.50 -0.73
N VAL A 482 -11.79 -8.63 -0.28
CA VAL A 482 -12.04 -8.39 1.14
C VAL A 482 -13.44 -8.88 1.49
N LEU A 483 -13.52 -10.02 2.16
CA LEU A 483 -14.73 -10.44 2.86
C LEU A 483 -14.69 -9.73 4.21
N GLY A 484 -15.11 -8.46 4.26
CA GLY A 484 -15.10 -7.60 5.45
C GLY A 484 -15.83 -8.22 6.65
N GLU A 485 -15.90 -7.49 7.77
CA GLU A 485 -16.60 -8.01 8.95
C GLU A 485 -18.06 -8.27 8.55
N ILE A 486 -18.43 -9.55 8.57
CA ILE A 486 -19.72 -10.05 8.17
C ILE A 486 -20.03 -11.21 9.09
N GLY A 487 -21.22 -11.20 9.69
CA GLY A 487 -21.56 -12.08 10.81
C GLY A 487 -21.86 -11.33 12.10
N GLY A 488 -21.32 -10.12 12.28
CA GLY A 488 -21.64 -9.25 13.42
C GLY A 488 -23.13 -8.93 13.53
N ASN A 489 -23.77 -8.56 12.41
CA ASN A 489 -25.19 -8.23 12.40
C ASN A 489 -26.11 -9.42 12.71
N ASP A 490 -25.70 -10.64 12.39
CA ASP A 490 -26.41 -11.87 12.77
C ASP A 490 -26.61 -11.95 14.29
N TYR A 491 -25.66 -11.43 15.06
CA TYR A 491 -25.76 -11.31 16.52
C TYR A 491 -26.40 -10.00 16.96
N ASN A 492 -26.09 -8.87 16.31
CA ASN A 492 -26.64 -7.56 16.67
C ASN A 492 -28.18 -7.58 16.65
N PHE A 493 -28.81 -8.17 15.63
CA PHE A 493 -30.27 -8.29 15.56
C PHE A 493 -30.83 -9.16 16.70
N TRP A 494 -30.16 -10.25 17.05
CA TRP A 494 -30.54 -11.12 18.15
C TRP A 494 -30.49 -10.38 19.51
N PHE A 495 -29.40 -9.67 19.76
CA PHE A 495 -29.19 -8.92 21.00
C PHE A 495 -30.09 -7.68 21.09
N ALA A 496 -30.33 -6.97 19.99
CA ALA A 496 -31.25 -5.84 19.93
C ALA A 496 -32.70 -6.26 20.25
N ALA A 497 -33.09 -7.47 19.86
CA ALA A 497 -34.38 -8.06 20.20
C ALA A 497 -34.46 -8.61 21.65
N ARG A 498 -33.44 -8.36 22.50
CA ARG A 498 -33.34 -8.82 23.90
C ARG A 498 -33.55 -10.33 24.05
N ARG A 499 -33.10 -11.11 23.06
CA ARG A 499 -33.14 -12.57 23.11
C ARG A 499 -32.06 -13.08 24.08
N PRO A 500 -32.19 -14.31 24.62
CA PRO A 500 -31.20 -14.88 25.51
C PRO A 500 -29.82 -14.92 24.83
N ARG A 501 -28.86 -14.16 25.37
CA ARG A 501 -27.56 -13.94 24.75
C ARG A 501 -26.76 -15.24 24.62
N GLU A 502 -26.91 -16.16 25.55
CA GLU A 502 -26.24 -17.47 25.58
C GLU A 502 -26.58 -18.34 24.37
N GLN A 503 -27.79 -18.17 23.79
CA GLN A 503 -28.21 -18.91 22.60
C GLN A 503 -27.48 -18.47 21.33
N ALA A 504 -26.92 -17.25 21.27
CA ALA A 504 -26.20 -16.77 20.10
C ALA A 504 -24.96 -17.63 19.76
N ASN A 505 -24.40 -18.35 20.74
CA ASN A 505 -23.28 -19.27 20.51
C ASN A 505 -23.64 -20.40 19.52
N GLN A 506 -24.93 -20.74 19.41
CA GLN A 506 -25.40 -21.82 18.53
C GLN A 506 -25.34 -21.43 17.05
N PHE A 507 -25.18 -20.13 16.72
CA PHE A 507 -25.16 -19.65 15.33
C PHE A 507 -23.73 -19.54 14.79
N ILE A 508 -22.72 -19.45 15.68
CA ILE A 508 -21.31 -19.27 15.32
C ILE A 508 -20.86 -20.28 14.25
N PRO A 509 -21.11 -21.60 14.37
CA PRO A 509 -20.65 -22.56 13.38
C PRO A 509 -21.25 -22.32 11.99
N ASP A 510 -22.56 -22.00 11.91
CA ASP A 510 -23.27 -21.80 10.64
C ASP A 510 -22.81 -20.51 9.94
N ILE A 511 -22.58 -19.44 10.71
CA ILE A 511 -22.06 -18.16 10.22
C ILE A 511 -20.64 -18.35 9.67
N VAL A 512 -19.75 -18.97 10.45
CA VAL A 512 -18.36 -19.23 10.04
C VAL A 512 -18.30 -20.14 8.81
N ALA A 513 -19.14 -21.18 8.74
CA ALA A 513 -19.24 -22.06 7.58
C ALA A 513 -19.70 -21.30 6.33
N THR A 514 -20.62 -20.34 6.47
CA THR A 514 -21.11 -19.52 5.35
C THR A 514 -20.01 -18.60 4.81
N ILE A 515 -19.24 -17.95 5.69
CA ILE A 515 -18.07 -17.14 5.31
C ILE A 515 -17.03 -18.02 4.60
N GLY A 516 -16.73 -19.19 5.15
CA GLY A 516 -15.79 -20.14 4.57
C GLY A 516 -16.23 -20.67 3.20
N SER A 517 -17.54 -20.88 3.01
CA SER A 517 -18.12 -21.27 1.72
C SER A 517 -17.96 -20.17 0.67
N ALA A 518 -18.22 -18.91 1.02
CA ALA A 518 -18.03 -17.77 0.12
C ALA A 518 -16.56 -17.63 -0.31
N ALA A 519 -15.62 -17.76 0.63
CA ALA A 519 -14.19 -17.76 0.34
C ALA A 519 -13.80 -18.89 -0.63
N ARG A 520 -14.32 -20.11 -0.41
CA ARG A 520 -14.07 -21.26 -1.31
C ARG A 520 -14.61 -21.03 -2.71
N GLU A 521 -15.79 -20.42 -2.84
CA GLU A 521 -16.38 -20.08 -4.14
C GLU A 521 -15.51 -19.07 -4.90
N LEU A 522 -15.05 -18.01 -4.22
CA LEU A 522 -14.13 -17.00 -4.78
C LEU A 522 -12.81 -17.62 -5.25
N ILE A 523 -12.24 -18.55 -4.47
CA ILE A 523 -11.05 -19.32 -4.88
C ILE A 523 -11.33 -20.12 -6.15
N GLY A 524 -12.47 -20.80 -6.22
CA GLY A 524 -12.90 -21.56 -7.39
C GLY A 524 -12.99 -20.70 -8.66
N MET A 525 -13.47 -19.46 -8.52
CA MET A 525 -13.54 -18.47 -9.59
C MET A 525 -12.16 -17.94 -10.04
N GLY A 526 -11.12 -18.07 -9.21
CA GLY A 526 -9.74 -17.71 -9.55
C GLY A 526 -9.07 -16.72 -8.60
N ALA A 527 -9.70 -16.34 -7.48
CA ALA A 527 -9.09 -15.43 -6.52
C ALA A 527 -7.78 -16.00 -5.94
N LYS A 528 -6.74 -15.16 -5.88
CA LYS A 528 -5.42 -15.52 -5.34
C LYS A 528 -5.07 -14.84 -4.02
N ALA A 529 -5.80 -13.78 -3.65
CA ALA A 529 -5.68 -13.12 -2.36
C ALA A 529 -7.07 -12.80 -1.80
N ILE A 530 -7.36 -13.29 -0.59
CA ILE A 530 -8.62 -13.00 0.13
C ILE A 530 -8.29 -12.64 1.57
N MET A 531 -8.77 -11.48 2.02
CA MET A 531 -8.72 -11.06 3.42
C MET A 531 -10.08 -11.28 4.09
N ILE A 532 -10.04 -11.86 5.29
CA ILE A 532 -11.18 -12.21 6.12
C ILE A 532 -10.88 -11.64 7.53
N PRO A 533 -11.43 -10.48 7.90
CA PRO A 533 -11.32 -9.95 9.24
C PRO A 533 -12.27 -10.65 10.21
N ASN A 534 -11.94 -10.54 11.49
CA ASN A 534 -12.76 -11.05 12.57
C ASN A 534 -13.68 -9.97 13.17
N ASN A 535 -14.52 -10.35 14.14
CA ASN A 535 -15.42 -9.42 14.82
C ASN A 535 -14.66 -8.53 15.79
N PHE A 536 -15.09 -7.26 15.88
CA PHE A 536 -14.60 -6.27 16.84
C PHE A 536 -14.89 -6.66 18.32
N PRO A 537 -14.24 -6.00 19.31
CA PRO A 537 -14.56 -6.20 20.72
C PRO A 537 -15.90 -5.56 21.08
N ILE A 538 -17.02 -6.23 20.75
CA ILE A 538 -18.36 -5.63 20.85
C ILE A 538 -18.76 -5.27 22.28
N GLY A 539 -18.10 -5.84 23.30
CA GLY A 539 -18.31 -5.45 24.70
C GLY A 539 -17.80 -4.05 25.03
N CYS A 540 -16.95 -3.47 24.18
CA CYS A 540 -16.47 -2.09 24.29
C CYS A 540 -17.32 -1.09 23.49
N VAL A 541 -18.30 -1.56 22.71
CA VAL A 541 -19.10 -0.71 21.84
C VAL A 541 -20.12 0.08 22.68
N PRO A 542 -20.22 1.42 22.51
CA PRO A 542 -21.05 2.27 23.37
C PRO A 542 -22.53 1.83 23.46
N ALA A 543 -23.11 1.34 22.36
CA ALA A 543 -24.48 0.81 22.36
C ALA A 543 -24.66 -0.41 23.27
N TYR A 544 -23.67 -1.32 23.31
CA TYR A 544 -23.69 -2.47 24.21
C TYR A 544 -23.47 -2.06 25.66
N LEU A 545 -22.50 -1.17 25.90
CA LEU A 545 -22.22 -0.62 27.23
C LEU A 545 -23.45 0.06 27.85
N SER A 546 -24.21 0.79 27.03
CA SER A 546 -25.47 1.43 27.42
C SER A 546 -26.59 0.41 27.63
N GLY A 547 -26.82 -0.48 26.66
CA GLY A 547 -27.95 -1.41 26.65
C GLY A 547 -27.86 -2.55 27.67
N TYR A 548 -26.65 -2.97 28.01
CA TYR A 548 -26.36 -4.06 28.95
C TYR A 548 -25.64 -3.58 30.20
N LYS A 549 -25.80 -2.30 30.55
CA LYS A 549 -25.22 -1.71 31.76
C LYS A 549 -25.58 -2.55 32.99
N SER A 550 -24.57 -2.85 33.80
CA SER A 550 -24.70 -3.59 35.06
C SER A 550 -24.09 -2.81 36.21
N ASN A 551 -24.64 -2.96 37.41
CA ASN A 551 -24.03 -2.42 38.63
C ASN A 551 -22.98 -3.38 39.22
N ASN A 552 -22.85 -4.60 38.66
CA ASN A 552 -21.86 -5.58 39.09
C ASN A 552 -20.53 -5.32 38.37
N ARG A 553 -19.50 -4.91 39.12
CA ARG A 553 -18.15 -4.66 38.58
C ARG A 553 -17.55 -5.90 37.90
N ALA A 554 -17.93 -7.11 38.32
CA ALA A 554 -17.44 -8.35 37.72
C ALA A 554 -17.92 -8.57 36.27
N ASP A 555 -18.95 -7.87 35.81
CA ASP A 555 -19.44 -7.96 34.44
C ASP A 555 -18.53 -7.20 33.45
N TYR A 556 -17.61 -6.38 33.95
CA TYR A 556 -16.69 -5.56 33.19
C TYR A 556 -15.25 -6.03 33.33
N ASP A 557 -14.47 -5.86 32.27
CA ASP A 557 -13.02 -6.04 32.31
C ASP A 557 -12.30 -4.82 32.90
N GLU A 558 -10.96 -4.89 32.95
CA GLU A 558 -10.14 -3.81 33.51
C GLU A 558 -10.19 -2.51 32.70
N TYR A 559 -10.63 -2.59 31.43
CA TYR A 559 -10.78 -1.45 30.54
C TYR A 559 -12.22 -0.90 30.53
N GLY A 560 -13.14 -1.52 31.27
CA GLY A 560 -14.54 -1.08 31.32
C GLY A 560 -15.43 -1.66 30.23
N CYS A 561 -14.96 -2.67 29.49
CA CYS A 561 -15.76 -3.37 28.49
C CYS A 561 -16.55 -4.53 29.10
N LEU A 562 -17.72 -4.86 28.53
CA LEU A 562 -18.53 -5.99 29.00
C LEU A 562 -17.86 -7.33 28.67
N ARG A 563 -17.45 -8.08 29.71
CA ARG A 563 -16.69 -9.35 29.57
C ARG A 563 -17.39 -10.35 28.68
N TRP A 564 -18.68 -10.60 28.95
CA TRP A 564 -19.42 -11.65 28.25
C TRP A 564 -19.45 -11.43 26.72
N PHE A 565 -19.58 -10.18 26.28
CA PHE A 565 -19.66 -9.83 24.86
C PHE A 565 -18.28 -9.85 24.17
N ASN A 566 -17.22 -9.46 24.88
CA ASN A 566 -15.86 -9.64 24.39
C ASN A 566 -15.49 -11.13 24.31
N ASP A 567 -15.81 -11.94 25.33
CA ASP A 567 -15.63 -13.39 25.31
C ASP A 567 -16.42 -14.05 24.17
N PHE A 568 -17.63 -13.55 23.90
CA PHE A 568 -18.45 -14.01 22.78
C PHE A 568 -17.79 -13.71 21.42
N SER A 569 -17.30 -12.48 21.24
CA SER A 569 -16.58 -12.09 20.03
C SER A 569 -15.33 -12.96 19.83
N GLN A 570 -14.58 -13.23 20.91
CA GLN A 570 -13.42 -14.13 20.85
C GLN A 570 -13.77 -15.57 20.47
N ARG A 571 -14.90 -16.12 20.95
CA ARG A 571 -15.37 -17.45 20.54
C ARG A 571 -15.65 -17.50 19.03
N HIS A 572 -16.33 -16.48 18.50
CA HIS A 572 -16.53 -16.35 17.05
C HIS A 572 -15.18 -16.26 16.31
N ASN A 573 -14.30 -15.37 16.76
CA ASN A 573 -13.02 -15.08 16.13
C ASN A 573 -12.10 -16.30 16.11
N GLN A 574 -12.13 -17.13 17.17
CA GLN A 574 -11.40 -18.38 17.24
C GLN A 574 -11.93 -19.42 16.25
N ALA A 575 -13.26 -19.56 16.13
CA ALA A 575 -13.88 -20.44 15.15
C ALA A 575 -13.55 -20.00 13.71
N LEU A 576 -13.65 -18.70 13.42
CA LEU A 576 -13.30 -18.13 12.11
C LEU A 576 -11.82 -18.34 11.78
N ARG A 577 -10.91 -18.12 12.74
CA ARG A 577 -9.47 -18.38 12.54
C ARG A 577 -9.19 -19.85 12.22
N GLY A 578 -9.90 -20.77 12.87
CA GLY A 578 -9.84 -22.20 12.56
C GLY A 578 -10.28 -22.51 11.13
N GLU A 579 -11.38 -21.91 10.68
CA GLU A 579 -11.88 -22.08 9.31
C GLU A 579 -10.93 -21.50 8.25
N VAL A 580 -10.37 -20.30 8.49
CA VAL A 580 -9.35 -19.72 7.59
C VAL A 580 -8.10 -20.61 7.52
N SER A 581 -7.66 -21.16 8.65
CA SER A 581 -6.53 -22.10 8.70
C SER A 581 -6.82 -23.38 7.91
N ARG A 582 -8.04 -23.90 8.03
CA ARG A 582 -8.50 -25.07 7.25
C ARG A 582 -8.49 -24.78 5.75
N LEU A 583 -9.00 -23.62 5.33
CA LEU A 583 -8.99 -23.21 3.91
C LEU A 583 -7.57 -23.01 3.38
N ARG A 584 -6.64 -22.44 4.18
CA ARG A 584 -5.22 -22.33 3.80
C ARG A 584 -4.58 -23.67 3.50
N ALA A 585 -4.82 -24.65 4.37
CA ALA A 585 -4.30 -26.00 4.18
C ALA A 585 -4.84 -26.66 2.90
N GLN A 586 -6.08 -26.35 2.52
CA GLN A 586 -6.71 -26.86 1.30
C GLN A 586 -6.30 -26.11 0.02
N HIS A 587 -5.83 -24.87 0.15
CA HIS A 587 -5.51 -23.98 -0.96
C HIS A 587 -4.14 -23.29 -0.76
N PRO A 588 -3.02 -24.04 -0.76
CA PRO A 588 -1.69 -23.49 -0.47
C PRO A 588 -1.23 -22.41 -1.46
N ASN A 589 -1.82 -22.38 -2.66
CA ASN A 589 -1.52 -21.41 -3.72
C ASN A 589 -2.39 -20.13 -3.65
N VAL A 590 -3.12 -19.92 -2.54
CA VAL A 590 -3.96 -18.74 -2.31
C VAL A 590 -3.51 -18.04 -1.01
N LYS A 591 -3.23 -16.74 -1.10
CA LYS A 591 -2.96 -15.89 0.07
C LYS A 591 -4.26 -15.59 0.80
N LEU A 592 -4.65 -16.47 1.72
CA LEU A 592 -5.77 -16.23 2.63
C LEU A 592 -5.27 -15.48 3.87
N ILE A 593 -5.79 -14.30 4.15
CA ILE A 593 -5.35 -13.40 5.21
C ILE A 593 -6.43 -13.33 6.28
N TYR A 594 -6.06 -13.60 7.53
CA TYR A 594 -6.89 -13.40 8.70
C TYR A 594 -6.52 -12.04 9.28
N ALA A 595 -7.46 -11.10 9.29
CA ALA A 595 -7.24 -9.76 9.85
C ALA A 595 -7.85 -9.66 11.25
N ASP A 596 -7.00 -9.37 12.24
CA ASP A 596 -7.39 -9.30 13.65
C ASP A 596 -7.89 -7.90 14.01
N TYR A 597 -9.07 -7.56 13.50
CA TYR A 597 -9.77 -6.31 13.82
C TYR A 597 -10.05 -6.18 15.32
N TYR A 598 -10.32 -7.30 16.00
CA TYR A 598 -10.44 -7.34 17.45
C TYR A 598 -9.18 -6.81 18.12
N GLY A 599 -8.02 -7.42 17.83
CA GLY A 599 -6.74 -7.05 18.41
C GLY A 599 -6.38 -5.60 18.08
N ALA A 600 -6.56 -5.20 16.83
CA ALA A 600 -6.25 -3.85 16.37
C ALA A 600 -7.09 -2.78 17.09
N ALA A 601 -8.39 -3.03 17.29
CA ALA A 601 -9.25 -2.12 18.04
C ALA A 601 -8.92 -2.08 19.53
N MET A 602 -8.54 -3.24 20.11
CA MET A 602 -8.13 -3.29 21.52
C MET A 602 -6.90 -2.43 21.82
N GLU A 603 -6.04 -2.13 20.83
CA GLU A 603 -4.88 -1.26 21.05
C GLU A 603 -5.28 0.15 21.50
N PHE A 604 -6.28 0.76 20.86
CA PHE A 604 -6.76 2.09 21.28
C PHE A 604 -7.71 2.03 22.48
N ILE A 605 -8.28 0.86 22.81
CA ILE A 605 -9.02 0.68 24.08
C ILE A 605 -8.06 0.66 25.27
N LYS A 606 -6.91 0.00 25.11
CA LYS A 606 -5.89 -0.15 26.15
C LYS A 606 -5.08 1.12 26.39
N ASP A 607 -4.73 1.82 25.30
CA ASP A 607 -3.91 3.03 25.34
C ASP A 607 -4.42 4.05 24.30
N PRO A 608 -5.55 4.73 24.56
CA PRO A 608 -6.18 5.64 23.61
C PRO A 608 -5.30 6.86 23.30
N HIS A 609 -4.60 7.40 24.29
CA HIS A 609 -3.79 8.61 24.15
C HIS A 609 -2.59 8.41 23.21
N ARG A 610 -2.02 7.20 23.14
CA ARG A 610 -0.98 6.86 22.13
C ARG A 610 -1.44 7.13 20.70
N PHE A 611 -2.75 7.05 20.45
CA PHE A 611 -3.33 7.29 19.13
C PHE A 611 -3.98 8.68 19.00
N GLY A 612 -3.92 9.53 20.04
CA GLY A 612 -4.64 10.80 20.07
C GLY A 612 -6.15 10.66 20.21
N ILE A 613 -6.61 9.53 20.77
CA ILE A 613 -8.00 9.32 21.16
C ILE A 613 -8.12 9.70 22.64
N ASP A 614 -9.14 10.48 22.98
CA ASP A 614 -9.44 10.90 24.34
C ASP A 614 -10.43 9.92 25.00
N ASP A 615 -11.51 9.57 24.28
CA ASP A 615 -12.53 8.63 24.77
C ASP A 615 -12.78 7.51 23.74
N PRO A 616 -12.32 6.28 24.02
CA PRO A 616 -12.52 5.16 23.11
C PRO A 616 -13.86 4.43 23.33
N MET A 617 -14.67 4.78 24.35
CA MET A 617 -15.88 4.07 24.77
C MET A 617 -17.17 4.91 24.72
N ALA A 618 -17.08 6.20 24.38
CA ALA A 618 -18.23 7.05 24.09
C ALA A 618 -18.38 7.33 22.59
N ALA A 619 -19.61 7.57 22.14
CA ALA A 619 -19.87 8.01 20.76
C ALA A 619 -19.59 9.51 20.61
N CYS A 620 -18.99 9.91 19.48
CA CYS A 620 -18.77 11.32 19.16
C CYS A 620 -20.07 12.04 18.75
N CYS A 621 -20.93 11.36 17.99
CA CYS A 621 -22.16 11.89 17.43
C CYS A 621 -23.39 11.16 17.97
N GLY A 622 -24.30 11.90 18.58
CA GLY A 622 -25.56 11.35 19.08
C GLY A 622 -25.89 11.81 20.50
N GLY A 623 -26.96 11.22 21.04
CA GLY A 623 -27.31 11.25 22.46
C GLY A 623 -27.56 12.61 23.12
N ASP A 624 -27.76 12.54 24.43
CA ASP A 624 -27.81 13.60 25.44
C ASP A 624 -26.67 13.40 26.47
N ASP A 625 -26.64 14.11 27.61
CA ASP A 625 -25.57 14.04 28.63
C ASP A 625 -25.49 12.70 29.41
N GLN A 626 -25.80 11.58 28.76
CA GLN A 626 -25.57 10.21 29.22
C GLN A 626 -24.17 9.72 28.84
N PRO A 627 -23.52 8.84 29.65
CA PRO A 627 -22.08 8.53 29.55
C PRO A 627 -21.56 7.99 28.21
N TYR A 628 -22.43 7.46 27.36
CA TYR A 628 -22.04 6.80 26.09
C TYR A 628 -22.56 7.52 24.84
N HIS A 629 -23.39 8.56 25.00
CA HIS A 629 -23.97 9.37 23.91
C HIS A 629 -24.79 8.61 22.84
N VAL A 630 -25.41 7.47 23.20
CA VAL A 630 -26.17 6.62 22.25
C VAL A 630 -27.70 6.69 22.39
N SER A 631 -28.22 7.59 23.22
CA SER A 631 -29.68 7.68 23.49
C SER A 631 -30.49 8.23 22.30
N ARG A 632 -29.83 8.83 21.31
CA ARG A 632 -30.42 9.38 20.08
C ARG A 632 -29.53 9.09 18.88
N PRO A 633 -30.11 8.87 17.69
CA PRO A 633 -29.33 8.60 16.48
C PRO A 633 -28.49 9.81 16.07
N CYS A 634 -27.32 9.54 15.49
CA CYS A 634 -26.52 10.55 14.82
C CYS A 634 -27.24 11.03 13.54
N ASN A 635 -27.59 12.30 13.49
CA ASN A 635 -28.24 12.98 12.36
C ASN A 635 -27.93 14.49 12.40
N ARG A 636 -28.54 15.27 11.51
CA ARG A 636 -28.28 16.72 11.41
C ARG A 636 -28.56 17.51 12.70
N MET A 637 -29.41 16.99 13.58
CA MET A 637 -29.76 17.60 14.87
C MET A 637 -28.99 17.00 16.05
N ALA A 638 -28.12 16.02 15.81
CA ALA A 638 -27.34 15.38 16.86
C ALA A 638 -26.24 16.31 17.39
N LYS A 639 -25.94 16.18 18.69
CA LYS A 639 -24.80 16.83 19.32
C LYS A 639 -23.52 16.11 18.90
N LEU A 640 -22.48 16.89 18.60
CA LEU A 640 -21.11 16.42 18.50
C LEU A 640 -20.40 16.71 19.83
N TRP A 641 -19.85 15.68 20.46
CA TRP A 641 -19.27 15.75 21.80
C TRP A 641 -17.82 16.24 21.83
N GLY A 642 -17.22 16.42 20.65
CA GLY A 642 -15.89 16.98 20.48
C GLY A 642 -15.43 16.85 19.04
N ASN A 643 -14.10 16.94 18.84
CA ASN A 643 -13.51 16.63 17.55
C ASN A 643 -13.60 15.11 17.31
N PRO A 644 -14.13 14.64 16.16
CA PRO A 644 -14.20 13.20 15.84
C PRO A 644 -12.86 12.46 15.99
N SER A 645 -11.73 13.12 15.79
CA SER A 645 -10.40 12.51 15.97
C SER A 645 -10.08 12.11 17.42
N GLY A 646 -10.77 12.69 18.40
CA GLY A 646 -10.63 12.36 19.83
C GLY A 646 -11.49 11.18 20.28
N PHE A 647 -12.28 10.58 19.39
CA PHE A 647 -13.19 9.48 19.72
C PHE A 647 -12.89 8.25 18.87
N ALA A 648 -13.11 7.05 19.43
CA ALA A 648 -13.06 5.82 18.64
C ALA A 648 -14.41 5.47 17.99
N SER A 649 -15.53 5.77 18.67
CA SER A 649 -16.88 5.49 18.16
C SER A 649 -17.51 6.75 17.57
N TRP A 650 -18.11 6.60 16.39
CA TRP A 650 -18.81 7.68 15.72
C TRP A 650 -20.24 7.83 16.26
N ASP A 651 -21.10 6.83 16.09
CA ASP A 651 -22.53 6.90 16.41
C ASP A 651 -22.98 5.92 17.51
N GLY A 652 -22.02 5.24 18.14
CA GLY A 652 -22.26 4.26 19.19
C GLY A 652 -22.25 2.81 18.72
N MET A 653 -22.26 2.56 17.41
CA MET A 653 -22.08 1.24 16.80
C MET A 653 -20.88 1.22 15.85
N HIS A 654 -20.72 2.29 15.07
CA HIS A 654 -19.67 2.43 14.06
C HIS A 654 -18.51 3.25 14.60
N MET A 655 -17.37 3.14 13.93
CA MET A 655 -16.14 3.82 14.34
C MET A 655 -15.92 5.13 13.58
N THR A 656 -15.14 6.00 14.20
CA THR A 656 -14.65 7.20 13.54
C THR A 656 -13.62 6.85 12.47
N GLU A 657 -13.39 7.76 11.53
CA GLU A 657 -12.30 7.69 10.57
C GLU A 657 -10.96 7.45 11.28
N LYS A 658 -10.76 8.10 12.44
CA LYS A 658 -9.53 7.97 13.22
C LYS A 658 -9.32 6.54 13.74
N ALA A 659 -10.37 5.91 14.29
CA ALA A 659 -10.25 4.53 14.73
C ALA A 659 -10.04 3.58 13.54
N TYR A 660 -10.72 3.79 12.42
CA TYR A 660 -10.48 3.01 11.21
C TYR A 660 -9.06 3.18 10.65
N ASP A 661 -8.47 4.37 10.72
CA ASP A 661 -7.07 4.61 10.37
C ASP A 661 -6.12 3.76 11.22
N VAL A 662 -6.32 3.76 12.55
CA VAL A 662 -5.51 2.96 13.49
C VAL A 662 -5.63 1.46 13.19
N ILE A 663 -6.85 0.96 13.00
CA ILE A 663 -7.10 -0.45 12.67
C ILE A 663 -6.45 -0.82 11.34
N SER A 664 -6.68 0.01 10.32
CA SER A 664 -6.15 -0.23 8.98
C SER A 664 -4.62 -0.25 9.00
N HIS A 665 -3.99 0.68 9.71
CA HIS A 665 -2.54 0.72 9.88
C HIS A 665 -2.00 -0.55 10.54
N GLY A 666 -2.66 -1.02 11.60
CA GLY A 666 -2.28 -2.25 12.29
C GLY A 666 -2.46 -3.52 11.46
N VAL A 667 -3.44 -3.56 10.56
CA VAL A 667 -3.67 -4.68 9.63
C VAL A 667 -2.69 -4.62 8.46
N LEU A 668 -2.48 -3.43 7.90
CA LEU A 668 -1.58 -3.21 6.75
C LEU A 668 -0.13 -3.47 7.14
N ASN A 669 0.35 -2.86 8.22
CA ASN A 669 1.75 -2.89 8.64
C ASN A 669 2.05 -3.94 9.72
N GLY A 670 1.03 -4.66 10.19
CA GLY A 670 1.15 -5.64 11.27
C GLY A 670 1.06 -5.02 12.67
N PRO A 671 0.90 -5.86 13.72
CA PRO A 671 0.87 -7.33 13.68
C PRO A 671 -0.52 -7.93 13.42
N PHE A 672 -1.55 -7.13 13.10
CA PHE A 672 -2.95 -7.58 13.09
C PHE A 672 -3.41 -8.22 11.76
N ALA A 673 -2.48 -8.83 11.03
CA ALA A 673 -2.78 -9.63 9.86
C ALA A 673 -1.87 -10.87 9.83
N ASP A 674 -2.48 -12.02 9.61
CA ASP A 674 -1.79 -13.31 9.53
C ASP A 674 -2.22 -13.98 8.21
N PRO A 675 -1.34 -14.22 7.23
CA PRO A 675 -0.04 -13.56 7.11
C PRO A 675 -0.21 -12.04 6.87
N PRO A 676 0.82 -11.21 7.10
CA PRO A 676 0.75 -9.76 6.91
C PRO A 676 0.19 -9.32 5.54
N LEU A 677 -0.66 -8.29 5.55
CA LEU A 677 -1.39 -7.80 4.38
C LEU A 677 -0.44 -7.10 3.39
N LEU A 678 0.17 -6.00 3.80
CA LEU A 678 1.47 -5.60 3.26
C LEU A 678 2.46 -6.55 3.93
N ARG A 679 3.39 -7.11 3.19
CA ARG A 679 4.53 -7.76 3.86
C ARG A 679 5.34 -6.64 4.49
N SER A 680 4.94 -6.18 5.68
CA SER A 680 5.92 -5.71 6.64
C SER A 680 6.77 -6.92 6.94
N CYS A 681 7.99 -6.79 6.48
CA CYS A 681 8.96 -7.84 6.46
C CYS A 681 9.45 -8.12 7.87
#